data_AF-A0A925ASQ3-F1
#
_entry.id   AF-A0A925ASQ3-F1
#
_cell.length_a   1.000
_cell.length_b   1.000
_cell.length_c   1.000
_cell.angle_alpha   90.00
_cell.angle_beta   90.00
_cell.angle_gamma   90.00
#
_symmetry.space_group_name_H-M   'P 1'
#
loop_
_entity.id
_entity.type
_entity.pdbx_description
1 polymer ?
#
loop_
_entity_poly.entity_id
_entity_poly.type
_entity_poly.pdbx_seq_one_letter_code
_entity_poly.pdbx_strand_id
1 'polypeptide(L)'
;MDVFIRSGNHVSVQYTFADGAVSGVAKYVRLSSVINPSGVTRCYNYPSSGIGAALNRLDNIDAVDDAGSNQLAHYVYLGANTIVEESHPILGYSDHILDYNSTGNYEGWDRFMRVINQRWHNTVDNYNYDQFQYTYDRNSNIIAKQYDSYESHYDIYDEAYTYDGLDRLTKVNRGNLSSGTITDVNALYSELWTLDALGNWISYSKDTDGYGGAAAVTQTRSLNSANEITNISDSGWTDPQYDASGNMSRAPKSDSVSTALGQTYDGWNQQVGVDANNDGDLNDSGDYRYAYDGLGRRIRKFQDTATDSNNNAGTTEHFYYNDNYQVMEVYAGTVASGTETVDNDVKERYLWSISYIDALVVAEFDTNTDGTTDNQLWPLYDANYNVTTIIDILAGAGGAERYLYSPYGQRTIMDGSYGSRSTSSYGWTQGHQGLRLDGETGNYYNRARYLSSSLGVFGQRDPLGTAYQDGLNLYQYEGSNPLTATDPSGMYISPYHYWWTYGEMKKAGCSSKLADWTAWANVNMDFQPGDEDHNAYSPKWTVTRRHAMRGKKDDSTTQSPEEAEQEWQKNIDDMMTQATNSCDTDALGEALHAAQDRFTRAHSPFQEWTNAKGVELAIHVLKDATPTWSEWVRASLATRNLVKQFAENCCKCDNGPGGPPPPKKPPIYTGRRGGM
;
A
#
# COMPACT_ATOMS: atom_id res chain seq x y z
N MET A 1 -30.26 7.10 -8.97
CA MET A 1 -29.28 7.21 -7.87
C MET A 1 -30.08 7.46 -6.61
N ASP A 2 -30.56 6.38 -6.01
CA ASP A 2 -31.13 6.44 -4.67
C ASP A 2 -29.95 6.43 -3.70
N VAL A 3 -29.78 7.55 -3.00
CA VAL A 3 -28.85 7.66 -1.88
C VAL A 3 -29.51 6.88 -0.74
N PHE A 4 -29.10 5.63 -0.54
CA PHE A 4 -29.55 4.79 0.56
C PHE A 4 -28.96 5.30 1.89
N ILE A 5 -29.58 6.33 2.47
CA ILE A 5 -29.39 6.70 3.86
C ILE A 5 -30.37 5.87 4.68
N ARG A 6 -29.83 5.05 5.59
CA ARG A 6 -30.58 4.40 6.67
C ARG A 6 -31.37 5.50 7.39
N SER A 7 -32.69 5.54 7.22
CA SER A 7 -33.54 6.53 7.87
C SER A 7 -33.57 6.23 9.38
N GLY A 8 -32.75 6.92 10.16
CA GLY A 8 -32.93 6.99 11.62
C GLY A 8 -31.66 6.95 12.48
N ASN A 9 -30.55 6.38 12.01
CA ASN A 9 -29.26 6.36 12.72
C ASN A 9 -28.13 6.38 11.69
N HIS A 10 -27.39 7.49 11.58
CA HIS A 10 -26.18 7.51 10.77
C HIS A 10 -25.10 6.63 11.45
N VAL A 11 -24.95 5.40 10.95
CA VAL A 11 -23.86 4.51 11.33
C VAL A 11 -22.56 5.05 10.73
N SER A 12 -21.60 5.36 11.59
CA SER A 12 -20.33 6.01 11.22
C SER A 12 -19.22 5.52 12.14
N VAL A 13 -17.98 5.54 11.65
CA VAL A 13 -16.80 5.43 12.50
C VAL A 13 -16.61 6.78 13.20
N GLN A 14 -16.51 6.76 14.52
CA GLN A 14 -16.31 7.97 15.33
C GLN A 14 -14.93 7.94 15.98
N TYR A 15 -14.36 9.13 16.20
CA TYR A 15 -13.04 9.27 16.80
C TYR A 15 -13.14 10.20 18.00
N THR A 16 -12.52 9.77 19.09
CA THR A 16 -12.30 10.62 20.26
C THR A 16 -10.83 10.99 20.30
N PHE A 17 -10.53 12.25 20.59
CA PHE A 17 -9.16 12.73 20.76
C PHE A 17 -8.98 13.32 22.16
N ALA A 18 -7.81 13.06 22.75
CA ALA A 18 -7.36 13.68 23.98
C ALA A 18 -6.33 14.77 23.67
N ASP A 19 -6.43 15.91 24.36
CA ASP A 19 -5.55 17.06 24.13
C ASP A 19 -4.51 17.28 25.25
N GLY A 20 -4.64 16.57 26.37
CA GLY A 20 -3.76 16.68 27.52
C GLY A 20 -3.78 18.06 28.19
N ALA A 21 -4.88 18.82 28.03
CA ALA A 21 -4.92 20.22 28.41
C ALA A 21 -4.63 20.46 29.90
N VAL A 22 -3.76 21.43 30.17
CA VAL A 22 -3.52 21.97 31.51
C VAL A 22 -3.68 23.49 31.43
N SER A 23 -4.54 24.05 32.28
CA SER A 23 -4.84 25.49 32.30
C SER A 23 -5.34 26.05 30.96
N GLY A 24 -6.11 25.25 30.20
CA GLY A 24 -6.70 25.66 28.93
C GLY A 24 -5.77 25.64 27.72
N VAL A 25 -4.56 25.05 27.86
CA VAL A 25 -3.61 24.88 26.75
C VAL A 25 -3.45 23.39 26.46
N ALA A 26 -3.84 22.97 25.25
CA ALA A 26 -3.61 21.62 24.74
C ALA A 26 -2.11 21.33 24.64
N LYS A 27 -1.69 20.14 25.08
CA LYS A 27 -0.30 19.67 25.03
C LYS A 27 -0.02 18.74 23.86
N TYR A 28 -1.05 18.05 23.39
CA TYR A 28 -0.99 17.13 22.25
C TYR A 28 -2.38 17.04 21.61
N VAL A 29 -2.50 16.26 20.53
CA VAL A 29 -3.78 15.75 20.01
C VAL A 29 -3.54 14.28 19.74
N ARG A 30 -4.11 13.41 20.57
CA ARG A 30 -3.93 11.95 20.48
C ARG A 30 -5.27 11.29 20.23
N LEU A 31 -5.32 10.34 19.31
CA LEU A 31 -6.49 9.49 19.16
C LEU A 31 -6.64 8.69 20.44
N SER A 32 -7.73 8.87 21.19
CA SER A 32 -7.96 8.13 22.44
C SER A 32 -8.88 6.94 22.21
N SER A 33 -9.82 7.04 21.28
CA SER A 33 -10.66 5.91 20.91
C SER A 33 -11.23 6.01 19.51
N VAL A 34 -11.50 4.85 18.92
CA VAL A 34 -12.28 4.67 17.70
C VAL A 34 -13.55 3.91 18.09
N ILE A 35 -14.71 4.42 17.67
CA ILE A 35 -16.00 3.77 17.88
C ILE A 35 -16.50 3.31 16.52
N ASN A 36 -16.65 2.00 16.37
CA ASN A 36 -17.17 1.38 15.16
C ASN A 36 -18.66 1.67 14.97
N PRO A 37 -19.21 1.50 13.75
CA PRO A 37 -20.64 1.62 13.48
C PRO A 37 -21.55 0.84 14.44
N SER A 38 -21.14 -0.36 14.84
CA SER A 38 -21.84 -1.18 15.84
C SER A 38 -21.87 -0.62 17.27
N GLY A 39 -21.08 0.43 17.55
CA GLY A 39 -20.89 1.00 18.88
C GLY A 39 -19.72 0.39 19.66
N VAL A 40 -19.06 -0.64 19.12
CA VAL A 40 -17.86 -1.22 19.72
C VAL A 40 -16.72 -0.20 19.72
N THR A 41 -16.10 0.00 20.87
CA THR A 41 -15.02 0.98 21.06
C THR A 41 -13.67 0.27 21.13
N ARG A 42 -12.65 0.87 20.54
CA ARG A 42 -11.23 0.49 20.69
C ARG A 42 -10.47 1.67 21.25
N CYS A 43 -9.73 1.47 22.32
CA CYS A 43 -9.02 2.54 23.03
C CYS A 43 -7.54 2.54 22.66
N TYR A 44 -7.00 3.72 22.38
CA TYR A 44 -5.62 3.92 21.94
C TYR A 44 -4.85 4.59 23.07
N ASN A 45 -4.00 3.83 23.74
CA ASN A 45 -3.33 4.25 24.97
C ASN A 45 -1.91 4.71 24.70
N TYR A 46 -1.45 5.66 25.51
CA TYR A 46 -0.12 6.24 25.41
C TYR A 46 0.52 6.26 26.79
N PRO A 47 1.86 6.14 26.90
CA PRO A 47 2.51 6.18 28.20
C PRO A 47 2.30 7.54 28.87
N SER A 48 2.17 7.52 30.20
CA SER A 48 2.03 8.74 31.01
C SER A 48 3.37 9.44 31.30
N SER A 49 4.50 8.76 31.07
CA SER A 49 5.84 9.28 31.30
C SER A 49 6.88 8.64 30.37
N GLY A 50 8.13 9.10 30.45
CA GLY A 50 9.24 8.57 29.66
C GLY A 50 9.22 8.99 28.19
N ILE A 51 10.09 8.35 27.40
CA ILE A 51 10.31 8.72 25.99
C ILE A 51 9.07 8.46 25.12
N GLY A 52 8.30 7.41 25.40
CA GLY A 52 7.06 7.12 24.67
C GLY A 52 6.02 8.23 24.85
N ALA A 53 5.86 8.75 26.07
CA ALA A 53 5.01 9.90 26.34
C ALA A 53 5.50 11.17 25.63
N ALA A 54 6.82 11.42 25.63
CA ALA A 54 7.41 12.59 24.99
C ALA A 54 7.28 12.56 23.46
N LEU A 55 7.35 11.37 22.86
CA LEU A 55 7.24 11.16 21.42
C LEU A 55 5.80 10.93 20.94
N ASN A 56 4.82 10.90 21.85
CA ASN A 56 3.43 10.53 21.53
C ASN A 56 3.32 9.16 20.84
N ARG A 57 4.12 8.18 21.26
CA ARG A 57 4.02 6.82 20.74
C ARG A 57 2.83 6.12 21.35
N LEU A 58 2.01 5.51 20.50
CA LEU A 58 0.98 4.57 20.93
C LEU A 58 1.68 3.45 21.70
N ASP A 59 1.13 3.06 22.84
CA ASP A 59 1.66 1.98 23.67
C ASP A 59 0.93 0.68 23.32
N ASN A 60 -0.40 0.75 23.33
CA ASN A 60 -1.28 -0.39 23.10
C ASN A 60 -2.66 0.05 22.59
N ILE A 61 -3.41 -0.92 22.07
CA ILE A 61 -4.82 -0.79 21.70
C ILE A 61 -5.64 -1.77 22.55
N ASP A 62 -6.58 -1.25 23.33
CA ASP A 62 -7.44 -2.08 24.18
C ASP A 62 -8.78 -2.43 23.52
N ALA A 63 -9.32 -3.58 23.89
CA ALA A 63 -10.67 -4.02 23.52
C ALA A 63 -11.78 -3.15 24.12
N VAL A 64 -11.55 -2.56 25.30
CA VAL A 64 -12.46 -1.65 26.01
C VAL A 64 -11.65 -0.62 26.81
N ASP A 65 -12.28 0.47 27.28
CA ASP A 65 -11.60 1.46 28.14
C ASP A 65 -11.34 0.89 29.55
N ASP A 66 -10.22 0.19 29.72
CA ASP A 66 -9.83 -0.46 30.97
C ASP A 66 -8.38 -0.18 31.40
N ALA A 67 -7.79 0.87 30.84
CA ALA A 67 -6.44 1.33 31.16
C ALA A 67 -5.34 0.27 30.96
N GLY A 68 -5.42 -0.52 29.88
CA GLY A 68 -4.36 -1.42 29.44
C GLY A 68 -4.45 -2.85 29.97
N SER A 69 -5.62 -3.31 30.42
CA SER A 69 -5.79 -4.67 30.95
C SER A 69 -6.31 -5.69 29.93
N ASN A 70 -6.99 -5.26 28.86
CA ASN A 70 -7.41 -6.11 27.74
C ASN A 70 -6.80 -5.63 26.41
N GLN A 71 -5.47 -5.69 26.34
CA GLN A 71 -4.68 -5.22 25.19
C GLN A 71 -4.81 -6.17 23.99
N LEU A 72 -5.47 -5.72 22.92
CA LEU A 72 -5.50 -6.43 21.64
C LEU A 72 -4.16 -6.31 20.90
N ALA A 73 -3.45 -5.21 21.06
CA ALA A 73 -2.11 -5.01 20.51
C ALA A 73 -1.25 -4.20 21.47
N HIS A 74 0.02 -4.54 21.63
CA HIS A 74 1.02 -3.77 22.37
C HIS A 74 2.33 -3.67 21.57
N TYR A 75 2.98 -2.51 21.61
CA TYR A 75 4.10 -2.18 20.73
C TYR A 75 5.36 -1.81 21.49
N VAL A 76 6.48 -2.46 21.15
CA VAL A 76 7.82 -2.06 21.59
C VAL A 76 8.55 -1.38 20.45
N TYR A 77 9.32 -0.34 20.77
CA TYR A 77 9.96 0.51 19.77
C TYR A 77 11.48 0.62 19.96
N LEU A 78 12.20 0.62 18.83
CA LEU A 78 13.56 1.12 18.70
C LEU A 78 13.55 2.57 18.21
N GLY A 79 14.28 3.45 18.90
CA GLY A 79 14.41 4.84 18.50
C GLY A 79 13.09 5.61 18.53
N ALA A 80 12.81 6.40 17.48
CA ALA A 80 11.68 7.30 17.47
C ALA A 80 10.34 6.63 17.14
N ASN A 81 10.33 5.61 16.27
CA ASN A 81 9.11 5.04 15.72
C ASN A 81 9.23 3.61 15.17
N THR A 82 10.41 3.00 15.12
CA THR A 82 10.58 1.65 14.56
C THR A 82 9.98 0.63 15.53
N ILE A 83 8.91 -0.06 15.13
CA ILE A 83 8.34 -1.17 15.90
C ILE A 83 9.28 -2.36 15.79
N VAL A 84 9.65 -2.92 16.94
CA VAL A 84 10.54 -4.08 17.07
C VAL A 84 9.86 -5.27 17.73
N GLU A 85 8.69 -5.02 18.33
CA GLU A 85 7.82 -6.05 18.87
C GLU A 85 6.37 -5.61 18.70
N GLU A 86 5.51 -6.52 18.28
CA GLU A 86 4.06 -6.40 18.37
C GLU A 86 3.52 -7.65 19.07
N SER A 87 2.74 -7.48 20.13
CA SER A 87 2.18 -8.58 20.93
C SER A 87 0.67 -8.43 21.09
N HIS A 88 -0.02 -9.50 21.48
CA HIS A 88 -1.47 -9.57 21.70
C HIS A 88 -1.79 -10.05 23.13
N PRO A 89 -1.53 -9.24 24.18
CA PRO A 89 -1.54 -9.72 25.57
C PRO A 89 -2.90 -10.22 26.09
N ILE A 90 -4.01 -9.82 25.47
CA ILE A 90 -5.36 -10.33 25.79
C ILE A 90 -5.48 -11.85 25.63
N LEU A 91 -4.59 -12.47 24.86
CA LEU A 91 -4.53 -13.93 24.70
C LEU A 91 -3.89 -14.62 25.91
N GLY A 92 -3.39 -13.85 26.88
CA GLY A 92 -2.82 -14.33 28.13
C GLY A 92 -1.61 -15.22 27.89
N TYR A 93 -1.62 -16.43 28.43
CA TYR A 93 -0.52 -17.38 28.24
C TYR A 93 -0.31 -17.77 26.78
N SER A 94 -1.31 -17.62 25.91
CA SER A 94 -1.21 -17.94 24.49
C SER A 94 -0.81 -16.73 23.62
N ASP A 95 -0.33 -15.63 24.21
CA ASP A 95 0.09 -14.43 23.48
C ASP A 95 0.98 -14.74 22.27
N HIS A 96 0.70 -14.11 21.14
CA HIS A 96 1.45 -14.23 19.90
C HIS A 96 2.27 -12.96 19.70
N ILE A 97 3.58 -13.13 19.58
CA ILE A 97 4.52 -12.03 19.56
C ILE A 97 5.26 -12.04 18.23
N LEU A 98 5.13 -10.95 17.47
CA LEU A 98 6.05 -10.57 16.42
C LEU A 98 7.28 -9.98 17.07
N ASP A 99 8.43 -10.61 16.86
CA ASP A 99 9.67 -10.25 17.53
C ASP A 99 10.83 -10.14 16.53
N TYR A 100 11.50 -8.99 16.56
CA TYR A 100 12.75 -8.72 15.84
C TYR A 100 13.97 -8.60 16.79
N ASN A 101 13.78 -8.89 18.07
CA ASN A 101 14.67 -8.56 19.18
C ASN A 101 14.77 -9.66 20.25
N SER A 102 14.56 -10.93 19.88
CA SER A 102 14.55 -12.08 20.81
C SER A 102 15.72 -12.20 21.80
N THR A 103 16.86 -11.55 21.54
CA THR A 103 18.05 -11.55 22.40
C THR A 103 18.38 -10.19 23.02
N GLY A 104 17.56 -9.16 22.78
CA GLY A 104 17.78 -7.79 23.26
C GLY A 104 18.80 -6.97 22.45
N ASN A 105 19.31 -7.52 21.34
CA ASN A 105 20.32 -6.90 20.48
C ASN A 105 19.82 -6.49 19.08
N TYR A 106 18.50 -6.52 18.85
CA TYR A 106 17.85 -6.19 17.56
C TYR A 106 18.36 -7.03 16.37
N GLU A 107 18.63 -8.31 16.62
CA GLU A 107 19.21 -9.24 15.63
C GLU A 107 18.29 -9.54 14.43
N GLY A 108 17.02 -9.17 14.52
CA GLY A 108 16.10 -9.21 13.39
C GLY A 108 16.40 -8.20 12.29
N TRP A 109 17.31 -7.25 12.53
CA TRP A 109 17.67 -6.20 11.58
C TRP A 109 19.16 -6.22 11.26
N ASP A 110 19.50 -5.90 10.00
CA ASP A 110 20.88 -5.57 9.66
C ASP A 110 21.21 -4.10 9.96
N ARG A 111 22.48 -3.73 9.74
CA ARG A 111 22.99 -2.37 9.96
C ARG A 111 22.35 -1.29 9.07
N PHE A 112 21.57 -1.69 8.07
CA PHE A 112 20.85 -0.80 7.15
C PHE A 112 19.35 -0.75 7.47
N MET A 113 18.92 -1.31 8.61
CA MET A 113 17.52 -1.39 9.00
C MET A 113 16.68 -2.20 7.99
N ARG A 114 17.26 -3.26 7.41
CA ARG A 114 16.50 -4.28 6.67
C ARG A 114 16.23 -5.47 7.58
N VAL A 115 15.05 -6.06 7.45
CA VAL A 115 14.64 -7.24 8.24
C VAL A 115 15.44 -8.45 7.77
N ILE A 116 16.32 -9.02 8.59
CA ILE A 116 17.06 -10.25 8.29
C ILE A 116 16.51 -11.46 9.03
N ASN A 117 15.74 -11.27 10.10
CA ASN A 117 15.03 -12.32 10.81
C ASN A 117 13.75 -11.76 11.42
N GLN A 118 12.63 -12.38 11.11
CA GLN A 118 11.32 -12.05 11.65
C GLN A 118 10.73 -13.30 12.27
N ARG A 119 10.21 -13.21 13.49
CA ARG A 119 9.67 -14.35 14.22
C ARG A 119 8.31 -14.03 14.81
N TRP A 120 7.35 -14.91 14.59
CA TRP A 120 6.09 -14.98 15.33
C TRP A 120 6.11 -16.19 16.25
N HIS A 121 6.02 -15.98 17.56
CA HIS A 121 6.08 -17.07 18.52
C HIS A 121 5.06 -16.89 19.65
N ASN A 122 4.81 -17.97 20.40
CA ASN A 122 3.98 -17.90 21.60
C ASN A 122 4.82 -17.61 22.87
N THR A 123 4.15 -17.26 23.97
CA THR A 123 4.80 -17.10 25.29
C THR A 123 4.80 -18.36 26.16
N VAL A 124 4.02 -19.40 25.82
CA VAL A 124 3.92 -20.65 26.61
C VAL A 124 5.22 -21.44 26.60
N ASP A 125 5.66 -21.82 25.39
CA ASP A 125 6.77 -22.73 25.14
C ASP A 125 7.75 -22.16 24.10
N ASN A 126 7.54 -20.90 23.71
CA ASN A 126 8.34 -20.21 22.70
C ASN A 126 8.26 -20.89 21.32
N TYR A 127 7.15 -21.60 21.07
CA TYR A 127 6.88 -22.23 19.78
C TYR A 127 6.77 -21.16 18.68
N ASN A 128 7.44 -21.40 17.56
CA ASN A 128 7.38 -20.55 16.39
C ASN A 128 6.16 -20.91 15.55
N TYR A 129 5.22 -19.99 15.46
CA TYR A 129 4.15 -20.11 14.48
C TYR A 129 4.70 -19.92 13.07
N ASP A 130 5.52 -18.86 12.90
CA ASP A 130 6.23 -18.51 11.67
C ASP A 130 7.61 -17.90 12.04
N GLN A 131 8.66 -18.21 11.29
CA GLN A 131 9.90 -17.42 11.32
C GLN A 131 10.52 -17.38 9.92
N PHE A 132 10.91 -16.18 9.50
CA PHE A 132 11.44 -15.91 8.17
C PHE A 132 12.81 -15.24 8.27
N GLN A 133 13.80 -15.80 7.57
CA GLN A 133 15.12 -15.19 7.45
C GLN A 133 15.35 -14.68 6.04
N TYR A 134 15.87 -13.48 5.93
CA TYR A 134 16.04 -12.79 4.64
C TYR A 134 17.50 -12.52 4.36
N THR A 135 17.91 -12.83 3.13
CA THR A 135 19.22 -12.44 2.61
C THR A 135 19.03 -11.41 1.51
N TYR A 136 19.90 -10.39 1.51
CA TYR A 136 19.84 -9.30 0.56
C TYR A 136 21.10 -9.22 -0.29
N ASP A 137 20.95 -8.72 -1.52
CA ASP A 137 22.09 -8.23 -2.30
C ASP A 137 22.53 -6.81 -1.87
N ARG A 138 23.43 -6.20 -2.65
CA ARG A 138 23.93 -4.85 -2.40
C ARG A 138 22.93 -3.74 -2.73
N ASN A 139 21.95 -4.03 -3.59
CA ASN A 139 20.90 -3.11 -3.99
C ASN A 139 19.68 -3.21 -3.06
N SER A 140 19.72 -4.13 -2.09
CA SER A 140 18.64 -4.42 -1.13
C SER A 140 17.48 -5.20 -1.73
N ASN A 141 17.69 -5.90 -2.83
CA ASN A 141 16.77 -6.92 -3.28
C ASN A 141 16.86 -8.14 -2.34
N ILE A 142 15.72 -8.78 -2.05
CA ILE A 142 15.68 -10.03 -1.29
C ILE A 142 16.12 -11.15 -2.22
N ILE A 143 17.27 -11.77 -1.99
CA ILE A 143 17.78 -12.88 -2.81
C ILE A 143 17.44 -14.26 -2.23
N ALA A 144 17.09 -14.33 -0.96
CA ALA A 144 16.56 -15.55 -0.35
C ALA A 144 15.61 -15.23 0.82
N LYS A 145 14.58 -16.05 0.97
CA LYS A 145 13.67 -16.11 2.13
C LYS A 145 13.64 -17.54 2.64
N GLN A 146 14.11 -17.76 3.86
CA GLN A 146 14.09 -19.07 4.51
C GLN A 146 12.88 -19.19 5.44
N TYR A 147 12.24 -20.35 5.44
CA TYR A 147 11.12 -20.68 6.30
C TYR A 147 11.66 -21.51 7.47
N ASP A 148 12.01 -20.83 8.56
CA ASP A 148 12.52 -21.47 9.77
C ASP A 148 11.33 -21.78 10.68
N SER A 149 11.02 -23.04 10.93
CA SER A 149 10.14 -23.39 12.05
C SER A 149 10.64 -24.67 12.71
N TYR A 150 10.38 -24.80 14.00
CA TYR A 150 11.00 -25.80 14.87
C TYR A 150 10.65 -27.27 14.51
N GLU A 151 9.71 -27.49 13.59
CA GLU A 151 9.35 -28.82 13.11
C GLU A 151 10.04 -29.17 11.78
N SER A 152 10.45 -30.43 11.65
CA SER A 152 11.30 -30.99 10.58
C SER A 152 10.65 -31.08 9.17
N HIS A 153 9.73 -30.18 8.81
CA HIS A 153 8.92 -30.26 7.59
C HIS A 153 9.10 -29.08 6.60
N TYR A 154 9.98 -28.10 6.86
CA TYR A 154 9.88 -26.80 6.20
C TYR A 154 10.98 -26.37 5.24
N ASP A 155 12.11 -27.09 5.17
CA ASP A 155 13.16 -26.70 4.23
C ASP A 155 12.62 -26.64 2.78
N ILE A 156 11.59 -27.41 2.41
CA ILE A 156 11.08 -27.46 1.03
C ILE A 156 10.40 -26.15 0.55
N TYR A 157 10.13 -25.21 1.47
CA TYR A 157 9.48 -23.94 1.16
C TYR A 157 10.43 -22.75 1.11
N ASP A 158 11.74 -22.94 1.35
CA ASP A 158 12.69 -21.85 1.20
C ASP A 158 12.69 -21.33 -0.25
N GLU A 159 12.91 -20.03 -0.41
CA GLU A 159 12.82 -19.35 -1.70
C GLU A 159 14.13 -18.65 -2.02
N ALA A 160 14.57 -18.78 -3.28
CA ALA A 160 15.69 -18.06 -3.87
C ALA A 160 15.20 -17.25 -5.06
N TYR A 161 15.60 -15.97 -5.11
CA TYR A 161 15.10 -15.02 -6.10
C TYR A 161 16.22 -14.53 -7.02
N THR A 162 15.88 -14.26 -8.28
CA THR A 162 16.81 -13.71 -9.28
C THR A 162 16.24 -12.43 -9.86
N TYR A 163 17.11 -11.45 -10.08
CA TYR A 163 16.78 -10.13 -10.61
C TYR A 163 17.56 -9.85 -11.88
N ASP A 164 17.01 -9.00 -12.75
CA ASP A 164 17.78 -8.42 -13.86
C ASP A 164 18.59 -7.19 -13.41
N GLY A 165 19.31 -6.57 -14.35
CA GLY A 165 20.17 -5.41 -14.07
C GLY A 165 19.44 -4.12 -13.71
N LEU A 166 18.10 -4.12 -13.72
CA LEU A 166 17.24 -3.02 -13.28
C LEU A 166 16.55 -3.34 -11.93
N ASP A 167 17.03 -4.36 -11.21
CA ASP A 167 16.47 -4.79 -9.92
C ASP A 167 15.01 -5.29 -10.04
N ARG A 168 14.64 -5.82 -11.21
CA ARG A 168 13.30 -6.40 -11.45
C ARG A 168 13.34 -7.90 -11.26
N LEU A 169 12.35 -8.44 -10.55
CA LEU A 169 12.24 -9.86 -10.27
C LEU A 169 12.01 -10.64 -11.56
N THR A 170 12.89 -11.61 -11.83
CA THR A 170 12.81 -12.46 -13.03
C THR A 170 12.60 -13.92 -12.71
N LYS A 171 12.91 -14.35 -11.47
CA LYS A 171 12.74 -15.76 -11.09
C LYS A 171 12.53 -15.94 -9.60
N VAL A 172 11.72 -16.94 -9.26
CA VAL A 172 11.74 -17.61 -7.95
C VAL A 172 11.99 -19.10 -8.14
N ASN A 173 12.89 -19.67 -7.36
CA ASN A 173 13.01 -21.09 -7.14
C ASN A 173 12.65 -21.38 -5.69
N ARG A 174 11.81 -22.39 -5.46
CA ARG A 174 11.45 -22.83 -4.11
C ARG A 174 11.88 -24.27 -3.90
N GLY A 175 12.43 -24.57 -2.73
CA GLY A 175 12.99 -25.88 -2.40
C GLY A 175 13.87 -25.79 -1.16
N ASN A 176 14.70 -26.80 -0.92
CA ASN A 176 15.51 -26.91 0.31
C ASN A 176 16.81 -26.08 0.27
N LEU A 177 16.91 -25.02 1.10
CA LEU A 177 18.12 -24.20 1.23
C LEU A 177 19.15 -24.74 2.24
N SER A 178 18.84 -25.78 3.04
CA SER A 178 19.78 -26.39 3.98
C SER A 178 20.97 -27.11 3.29
N SER A 179 20.91 -27.28 1.96
CA SER A 179 22.04 -27.68 1.10
C SER A 179 22.96 -26.54 0.64
N GLY A 180 22.65 -25.29 1.00
CA GLY A 180 23.45 -24.09 0.75
C GLY A 180 23.06 -23.27 -0.48
N THR A 181 22.25 -23.80 -1.41
CA THR A 181 21.72 -23.04 -2.56
C THR A 181 20.50 -23.73 -3.18
N ILE A 182 19.48 -22.98 -3.57
CA ILE A 182 18.39 -23.45 -4.44
C ILE A 182 18.70 -23.01 -5.87
N THR A 183 18.67 -23.95 -6.78
CA THR A 183 18.96 -23.81 -8.20
C THR A 183 17.90 -24.54 -9.01
N ASP A 184 17.91 -24.36 -10.32
CA ASP A 184 16.94 -24.98 -11.23
C ASP A 184 16.93 -26.51 -11.18
N VAL A 185 18.04 -27.13 -10.74
CA VAL A 185 18.18 -28.60 -10.71
C VAL A 185 17.67 -29.23 -9.42
N ASN A 186 17.49 -28.45 -8.34
CA ASN A 186 17.02 -28.93 -7.04
C ASN A 186 15.79 -28.15 -6.53
N ALA A 187 15.27 -27.21 -7.31
CA ALA A 187 14.00 -26.57 -7.04
C ALA A 187 12.85 -27.60 -7.14
N LEU A 188 11.93 -27.52 -6.19
CA LEU A 188 10.68 -28.30 -6.14
C LEU A 188 9.52 -27.51 -6.78
N TYR A 189 9.72 -26.22 -6.98
CA TYR A 189 8.80 -25.31 -7.64
C TYR A 189 9.61 -24.15 -8.24
N SER A 190 9.21 -23.65 -9.40
CA SER A 190 9.80 -22.43 -9.95
C SER A 190 8.80 -21.60 -10.75
N GLU A 191 9.01 -20.29 -10.74
CA GLU A 191 8.40 -19.38 -11.70
C GLU A 191 9.47 -18.52 -12.34
N LEU A 192 9.31 -18.26 -13.65
CA LEU A 192 10.20 -17.46 -14.46
C LEU A 192 9.39 -16.40 -15.22
N TRP A 193 9.80 -15.14 -15.09
CA TRP A 193 9.23 -13.99 -15.79
C TRP A 193 10.27 -13.38 -16.73
N THR A 194 9.98 -13.42 -18.02
CA THR A 194 10.77 -12.69 -19.02
C THR A 194 10.13 -11.32 -19.20
N LEU A 195 10.85 -10.27 -18.81
CA LEU A 195 10.39 -8.89 -18.86
C LEU A 195 10.92 -8.18 -20.12
N ASP A 196 10.08 -7.38 -20.77
CA ASP A 196 10.56 -6.39 -21.74
C ASP A 196 11.16 -5.16 -21.04
N ALA A 197 11.56 -4.14 -21.82
CA ALA A 197 12.14 -2.91 -21.27
C ALA A 197 11.15 -2.07 -20.43
N LEU A 198 9.84 -2.29 -20.59
CA LEU A 198 8.76 -1.60 -19.88
C LEU A 198 8.22 -2.43 -18.69
N GLY A 199 8.83 -3.58 -18.41
CA GLY A 199 8.43 -4.45 -17.29
C GLY A 199 7.24 -5.36 -17.59
N ASN A 200 6.79 -5.42 -18.85
CA ASN A 200 5.74 -6.35 -19.24
C ASN A 200 6.26 -7.78 -19.24
N TRP A 201 5.44 -8.72 -18.78
CA TRP A 201 5.74 -10.14 -18.91
C TRP A 201 5.51 -10.57 -20.35
N ILE A 202 6.57 -10.67 -21.15
CA ILE A 202 6.49 -11.20 -22.52
C ILE A 202 6.52 -12.72 -22.54
N SER A 203 7.00 -13.35 -21.47
CA SER A 203 6.85 -14.79 -21.25
C SER A 203 6.77 -15.10 -19.76
N TYR A 204 6.04 -16.17 -19.45
CA TYR A 204 5.89 -16.70 -18.09
C TYR A 204 5.97 -18.22 -18.12
N SER A 205 6.75 -18.79 -17.21
CA SER A 205 6.79 -20.24 -17.00
C SER A 205 6.59 -20.57 -15.53
N LYS A 206 5.79 -21.60 -15.25
CA LYS A 206 5.53 -22.13 -13.91
C LYS A 206 5.73 -23.63 -13.91
N ASP A 207 6.62 -24.08 -13.06
CA ASP A 207 6.90 -25.48 -12.80
C ASP A 207 6.50 -25.80 -11.35
N THR A 208 5.52 -26.69 -11.19
CA THR A 208 4.93 -27.01 -9.88
C THR A 208 5.49 -28.26 -9.23
N ASP A 209 6.28 -29.06 -9.94
CA ASP A 209 6.90 -30.28 -9.39
C ASP A 209 8.42 -30.32 -9.54
N GLY A 210 9.01 -29.28 -10.12
CA GLY A 210 10.44 -29.08 -10.19
C GLY A 210 11.10 -29.94 -11.25
N TYR A 211 12.38 -30.27 -11.06
CA TYR A 211 13.15 -30.97 -12.10
C TYR A 211 12.70 -32.44 -12.29
N GLY A 212 11.75 -32.67 -13.21
CA GLY A 212 11.62 -33.94 -13.94
C GLY A 212 10.27 -34.68 -13.88
N GLY A 213 9.18 -34.08 -13.42
CA GLY A 213 7.87 -34.76 -13.33
C GLY A 213 6.87 -34.36 -14.42
N ALA A 214 6.51 -33.08 -14.48
CA ALA A 214 5.48 -32.54 -15.37
C ALA A 214 6.03 -31.47 -16.31
N ALA A 215 5.33 -31.24 -17.43
CA ALA A 215 5.67 -30.13 -18.31
C ALA A 215 5.27 -28.81 -17.62
N ALA A 216 6.24 -27.92 -17.43
CA ALA A 216 5.98 -26.56 -16.95
C ALA A 216 4.95 -25.87 -17.83
N VAL A 217 3.99 -25.18 -17.21
CA VAL A 217 3.10 -24.28 -17.95
C VAL A 217 3.97 -23.16 -18.48
N THR A 218 4.04 -23.01 -19.80
CA THR A 218 4.82 -21.96 -20.44
C THR A 218 3.94 -21.19 -21.39
N GLN A 219 4.01 -19.87 -21.29
CA GLN A 219 3.22 -18.98 -22.14
C GLN A 219 4.06 -17.82 -22.65
N THR A 220 3.75 -17.38 -23.86
CA THR A 220 4.23 -16.10 -24.39
C THR A 220 3.07 -15.13 -24.52
N ARG A 221 3.32 -13.85 -24.24
CA ARG A 221 2.31 -12.81 -24.25
C ARG A 221 2.63 -11.77 -25.32
N SER A 222 1.61 -11.40 -26.08
CA SER A 222 1.67 -10.26 -27.01
C SER A 222 1.06 -9.04 -26.35
N LEU A 223 1.68 -7.87 -26.54
CA LEU A 223 1.19 -6.60 -26.02
C LEU A 223 0.98 -5.59 -27.13
N ASN A 224 0.03 -4.67 -26.95
CA ASN A 224 -0.11 -3.51 -27.84
C ASN A 224 0.78 -2.35 -27.40
N SER A 225 0.72 -1.23 -28.13
CA SER A 225 1.52 -0.02 -27.83
C SER A 225 1.18 0.66 -26.51
N ALA A 226 0.07 0.30 -25.86
CA ALA A 226 -0.35 0.81 -24.57
C ALA A 226 0.01 -0.13 -23.40
N ASN A 227 0.82 -1.17 -23.65
CA ASN A 227 1.17 -2.22 -22.67
C ASN A 227 -0.01 -3.11 -22.24
N GLU A 228 -1.06 -3.19 -23.06
CA GLU A 228 -2.20 -4.09 -22.82
C GLU A 228 -1.91 -5.48 -23.39
N ILE A 229 -2.18 -6.52 -22.61
CA ILE A 229 -1.99 -7.92 -23.03
C ILE A 229 -3.06 -8.29 -24.05
N THR A 230 -2.68 -8.53 -25.30
CA THR A 230 -3.62 -8.81 -26.39
C THR A 230 -3.77 -10.30 -26.70
N ASN A 231 -2.80 -11.12 -26.28
CA ASN A 231 -2.87 -12.57 -26.43
C ASN A 231 -1.93 -13.26 -25.43
N ILE A 232 -2.37 -14.41 -24.92
CA ILE A 232 -1.62 -15.35 -24.08
C ILE A 232 -1.61 -16.70 -24.79
N SER A 233 -0.50 -17.01 -25.44
CA SER A 233 -0.35 -18.23 -26.24
C SER A 233 0.06 -19.44 -25.41
N ASP A 234 -0.29 -20.63 -25.90
CA ASP A 234 0.21 -21.95 -25.45
C ASP A 234 -0.10 -22.34 -23.99
N SER A 235 -1.12 -21.73 -23.36
CA SER A 235 -1.44 -21.99 -21.94
C SER A 235 -2.87 -22.41 -21.63
N GLY A 236 -3.83 -22.20 -22.54
CA GLY A 236 -5.26 -22.39 -22.27
C GLY A 236 -5.87 -21.31 -21.37
N TRP A 237 -5.13 -20.22 -21.11
CA TRP A 237 -5.61 -19.08 -20.36
C TRP A 237 -6.56 -18.24 -21.19
N THR A 238 -7.44 -17.53 -20.51
CA THR A 238 -8.30 -16.53 -21.13
C THR A 238 -7.48 -15.32 -21.59
N ASP A 239 -7.61 -14.96 -22.85
CA ASP A 239 -7.06 -13.71 -23.40
C ASP A 239 -7.76 -12.47 -22.82
N PRO A 240 -7.01 -11.51 -22.25
CA PRO A 240 -7.60 -10.25 -21.81
C PRO A 240 -8.14 -9.41 -22.97
N GLN A 241 -9.17 -8.63 -22.70
CA GLN A 241 -9.64 -7.55 -23.56
C GLN A 241 -9.80 -6.27 -22.75
N TYR A 242 -9.70 -5.13 -23.42
CA TYR A 242 -9.71 -3.82 -22.77
C TYR A 242 -10.77 -2.91 -23.39
N ASP A 243 -11.38 -2.07 -22.55
CA ASP A 243 -12.22 -0.98 -23.03
C ASP A 243 -11.36 0.19 -23.57
N ALA A 244 -12.02 1.23 -24.08
CA ALA A 244 -11.33 2.39 -24.63
C ALA A 244 -10.53 3.23 -23.60
N SER A 245 -10.84 3.07 -22.31
CA SER A 245 -10.12 3.73 -21.20
C SER A 245 -8.89 2.92 -20.75
N GLY A 246 -8.74 1.68 -21.22
CA GLY A 246 -7.69 0.77 -20.79
C GLY A 246 -8.06 -0.01 -19.52
N ASN A 247 -9.34 -0.19 -19.23
CA ASN A 247 -9.75 -1.14 -18.19
C ASN A 247 -9.91 -2.52 -18.81
N MET A 248 -9.42 -3.56 -18.12
CA MET A 248 -9.54 -4.94 -18.56
C MET A 248 -11.01 -5.38 -18.47
N SER A 249 -11.73 -5.30 -19.59
CA SER A 249 -13.16 -5.59 -19.71
C SER A 249 -13.47 -7.08 -19.87
N ARG A 250 -12.46 -7.88 -20.21
CA ARG A 250 -12.49 -9.34 -20.15
C ARG A 250 -11.18 -9.83 -19.57
N ALA A 251 -11.21 -10.73 -18.60
CA ALA A 251 -10.02 -11.20 -17.90
C ALA A 251 -10.10 -12.69 -17.55
N PRO A 252 -8.96 -13.39 -17.40
CA PRO A 252 -8.94 -14.66 -16.68
C PRO A 252 -9.33 -14.46 -15.21
N LYS A 253 -10.09 -15.41 -14.64
CA LYS A 253 -10.22 -15.51 -13.18
C LYS A 253 -8.88 -15.97 -12.60
N SER A 254 -8.29 -15.23 -11.66
CA SER A 254 -6.89 -15.46 -11.26
C SER A 254 -6.62 -16.79 -10.56
N ASP A 255 -7.64 -17.39 -9.93
CA ASP A 255 -7.58 -18.73 -9.32
C ASP A 255 -8.10 -19.85 -10.26
N SER A 256 -8.60 -19.48 -11.44
CA SER A 256 -9.11 -20.39 -12.48
C SER A 256 -8.90 -19.77 -13.87
N VAL A 257 -7.64 -19.70 -14.29
CA VAL A 257 -7.16 -18.87 -15.42
C VAL A 257 -7.77 -19.20 -16.79
N SER A 258 -8.36 -20.38 -16.98
CA SER A 258 -9.12 -20.74 -18.18
C SER A 258 -10.55 -20.19 -18.19
N THR A 259 -11.06 -19.72 -17.04
CA THR A 259 -12.38 -19.11 -16.91
C THR A 259 -12.30 -17.64 -17.31
N ALA A 260 -13.13 -17.24 -18.25
CA ALA A 260 -13.25 -15.86 -18.68
C ALA A 260 -14.32 -15.13 -17.87
N LEU A 261 -13.98 -13.95 -17.38
CA LEU A 261 -14.91 -13.04 -16.70
C LEU A 261 -15.11 -11.80 -17.56
N GLY A 262 -16.35 -11.34 -17.67
CA GLY A 262 -16.65 -10.00 -18.13
C GLY A 262 -16.50 -9.01 -16.96
N GLN A 263 -15.97 -7.83 -17.22
CA GLN A 263 -15.78 -6.80 -16.19
C GLN A 263 -16.25 -5.44 -16.71
N THR A 264 -17.08 -4.79 -15.91
CA THR A 264 -17.67 -3.48 -16.26
C THR A 264 -17.13 -2.40 -15.36
N TYR A 265 -16.84 -1.23 -15.93
CA TYR A 265 -16.28 -0.08 -15.24
C TYR A 265 -17.17 1.15 -15.44
N ASP A 266 -17.15 2.05 -14.46
CA ASP A 266 -17.84 3.34 -14.57
C ASP A 266 -16.95 4.44 -15.18
N GLY A 267 -17.49 5.66 -15.26
CA GLY A 267 -16.79 6.81 -15.82
C GLY A 267 -15.58 7.31 -15.00
N TRP A 268 -15.35 6.76 -13.81
CA TRP A 268 -14.20 7.05 -12.95
C TRP A 268 -13.18 5.89 -12.93
N ASN A 269 -13.30 4.93 -13.87
CA ASN A 269 -12.48 3.72 -13.96
C ASN A 269 -12.57 2.80 -12.74
N GLN A 270 -13.68 2.86 -12.00
CA GLN A 270 -13.97 1.94 -10.91
C GLN A 270 -14.68 0.70 -11.45
N GLN A 271 -14.26 -0.49 -11.05
CA GLN A 271 -14.94 -1.73 -11.45
C GLN A 271 -16.30 -1.79 -10.76
N VAL A 272 -17.39 -1.78 -11.50
CA VAL A 272 -18.77 -1.77 -10.98
C VAL A 272 -19.52 -3.08 -11.21
N GLY A 273 -18.97 -4.00 -12.00
CA GLY A 273 -19.57 -5.33 -12.16
C GLY A 273 -18.61 -6.39 -12.67
N VAL A 274 -18.90 -7.64 -12.30
CA VAL A 274 -18.25 -8.85 -12.78
C VAL A 274 -19.32 -9.79 -13.29
N ASP A 275 -19.26 -10.07 -14.59
CA ASP A 275 -20.06 -11.05 -15.31
C ASP A 275 -19.30 -12.38 -15.24
N ALA A 276 -19.83 -13.31 -14.44
CA ALA A 276 -19.16 -14.55 -14.10
C ALA A 276 -19.15 -15.58 -15.23
N ASN A 277 -20.13 -15.51 -16.15
CA ASN A 277 -20.25 -16.42 -17.28
C ASN A 277 -19.75 -15.79 -18.60
N ASN A 278 -19.48 -14.49 -18.60
CA ASN A 278 -19.01 -13.68 -19.72
C ASN A 278 -19.97 -13.75 -20.93
N ASP A 279 -21.29 -13.71 -20.69
CA ASP A 279 -22.31 -13.71 -21.73
C ASP A 279 -22.74 -12.30 -22.18
N GLY A 280 -22.26 -11.26 -21.49
CA GLY A 280 -22.45 -9.87 -21.85
C GLY A 280 -23.56 -9.15 -21.09
N ASP A 281 -24.13 -9.77 -20.05
CA ASP A 281 -24.97 -9.07 -19.09
C ASP A 281 -24.51 -9.29 -17.63
N LEU A 282 -25.31 -8.85 -16.65
CA LEU A 282 -24.96 -8.93 -15.22
C LEU A 282 -26.10 -9.51 -14.38
N ASN A 283 -27.10 -10.14 -15.01
CA ASN A 283 -28.35 -10.55 -14.37
C ASN A 283 -28.42 -12.06 -14.10
N ASP A 284 -27.26 -12.72 -14.06
CA ASP A 284 -27.14 -14.14 -13.79
C ASP A 284 -26.70 -14.44 -12.37
N SER A 285 -27.15 -15.61 -11.88
CA SER A 285 -26.69 -16.15 -10.61
C SER A 285 -25.16 -16.28 -10.61
N GLY A 286 -24.52 -15.61 -9.66
CA GLY A 286 -23.06 -15.55 -9.58
C GLY A 286 -22.44 -14.26 -10.13
N ASP A 287 -23.21 -13.36 -10.73
CA ASP A 287 -22.72 -12.04 -11.12
C ASP A 287 -22.60 -11.09 -9.93
N TYR A 288 -21.66 -10.16 -10.03
CA TYR A 288 -21.36 -9.21 -8.96
C TYR A 288 -21.52 -7.78 -9.43
N ARG A 289 -21.91 -6.92 -8.48
CA ARG A 289 -21.97 -5.47 -8.65
C ARG A 289 -21.39 -4.74 -7.45
N TYR A 290 -20.74 -3.62 -7.71
CA TYR A 290 -20.11 -2.81 -6.68
C TYR A 290 -20.62 -1.38 -6.71
N ALA A 291 -20.64 -0.75 -5.53
CA ALA A 291 -20.86 0.69 -5.40
C ALA A 291 -19.74 1.32 -4.59
N TYR A 292 -19.43 2.57 -4.91
CA TYR A 292 -18.34 3.34 -4.31
C TYR A 292 -18.85 4.66 -3.73
N ASP A 293 -18.16 5.17 -2.71
CA ASP A 293 -18.39 6.53 -2.22
C ASP A 293 -17.61 7.57 -3.05
N GLY A 294 -17.80 8.86 -2.72
CA GLY A 294 -17.12 9.96 -3.41
C GLY A 294 -15.59 10.00 -3.23
N LEU A 295 -15.04 9.15 -2.36
CA LEU A 295 -13.61 8.96 -2.13
C LEU A 295 -13.06 7.72 -2.88
N GLY A 296 -13.93 6.98 -3.57
CA GLY A 296 -13.58 5.78 -4.33
C GLY A 296 -13.43 4.52 -3.49
N ARG A 297 -13.95 4.50 -2.26
CA ARG A 297 -13.98 3.31 -1.40
C ARG A 297 -15.19 2.46 -1.76
N ARG A 298 -15.01 1.15 -1.90
CA ARG A 298 -16.11 0.21 -2.21
C ARG A 298 -17.04 0.05 -1.01
N ILE A 299 -18.18 0.72 -1.02
CA ILE A 299 -19.14 0.71 0.10
C ILE A 299 -20.17 -0.41 0.02
N ARG A 300 -20.37 -1.02 -1.15
CA ARG A 300 -21.31 -2.13 -1.32
C ARG A 300 -20.81 -3.14 -2.33
N LYS A 301 -21.06 -4.42 -2.05
CA LYS A 301 -20.96 -5.55 -2.97
C LYS A 301 -22.31 -6.25 -3.01
N PHE A 302 -22.80 -6.55 -4.19
CA PHE A 302 -24.00 -7.35 -4.42
C PHE A 302 -23.63 -8.56 -5.24
N GLN A 303 -24.08 -9.73 -4.81
CA GLN A 303 -24.00 -10.97 -5.59
C GLN A 303 -25.41 -11.36 -5.99
N ASP A 304 -25.62 -11.54 -7.29
CA ASP A 304 -26.89 -12.06 -7.76
C ASP A 304 -27.01 -13.56 -7.43
N THR A 305 -28.19 -13.97 -7.00
CA THR A 305 -28.48 -15.36 -6.64
C THR A 305 -29.49 -16.01 -7.59
N ALA A 306 -30.06 -15.24 -8.52
CA ALA A 306 -31.01 -15.73 -9.50
C ALA A 306 -30.63 -15.28 -10.90
N THR A 307 -30.89 -16.11 -11.91
CA THR A 307 -30.95 -15.62 -13.29
C THR A 307 -32.30 -14.95 -13.51
N ASP A 308 -32.32 -13.62 -13.54
CA ASP A 308 -33.51 -12.83 -13.79
C ASP A 308 -33.23 -11.64 -14.74
N SER A 309 -34.17 -10.73 -14.97
CA SER A 309 -33.97 -9.59 -15.89
C SER A 309 -33.77 -8.25 -15.19
N ASN A 310 -33.67 -8.26 -13.85
CA ASN A 310 -33.90 -7.08 -13.03
C ASN A 310 -33.16 -7.05 -11.69
N ASN A 311 -32.34 -8.05 -11.38
CA ASN A 311 -31.44 -8.16 -10.24
C ASN A 311 -32.18 -8.05 -8.91
N ASN A 312 -33.30 -8.76 -8.83
CA ASN A 312 -34.25 -8.60 -7.75
C ASN A 312 -33.99 -9.56 -6.59
N ALA A 313 -33.02 -10.45 -6.69
CA ALA A 313 -32.73 -11.46 -5.67
C ALA A 313 -31.22 -11.68 -5.48
N GLY A 314 -30.67 -11.37 -4.31
CA GLY A 314 -29.24 -11.53 -4.09
C GLY A 314 -28.80 -11.33 -2.65
N THR A 315 -27.50 -11.43 -2.43
CA THR A 315 -26.86 -11.09 -1.14
C THR A 315 -26.07 -9.80 -1.27
N THR A 316 -25.92 -9.08 -0.17
CA THR A 316 -25.15 -7.84 -0.12
C THR A 316 -24.16 -7.82 1.03
N GLU A 317 -23.08 -7.09 0.82
CA GLU A 317 -22.12 -6.70 1.85
C GLU A 317 -21.98 -5.18 1.82
N HIS A 318 -22.04 -4.54 2.99
CA HIS A 318 -21.84 -3.10 3.17
C HIS A 318 -20.57 -2.85 3.97
N PHE A 319 -19.65 -2.06 3.42
CA PHE A 319 -18.33 -1.83 4.00
C PHE A 319 -18.24 -0.45 4.64
N TYR A 320 -17.79 -0.40 5.89
CA TYR A 320 -17.57 0.84 6.64
C TYR A 320 -16.09 1.05 6.88
N TYR A 321 -15.61 2.24 6.58
CA TYR A 321 -14.18 2.56 6.56
C TYR A 321 -13.81 3.59 7.61
N ASN A 322 -12.58 3.51 8.10
CA ASN A 322 -11.93 4.62 8.79
C ASN A 322 -11.32 5.63 7.79
N ASP A 323 -10.65 6.65 8.33
CA ASP A 323 -10.08 7.76 7.56
C ASP A 323 -8.83 7.34 6.75
N ASN A 324 -8.25 6.18 7.07
CA ASN A 324 -7.11 5.59 6.39
C ASN A 324 -7.52 4.55 5.33
N TYR A 325 -8.77 4.53 4.87
CA TYR A 325 -9.26 3.55 3.88
C TYR A 325 -9.18 2.09 4.37
N GLN A 326 -9.17 1.86 5.69
CA GLN A 326 -9.21 0.52 6.25
C GLN A 326 -10.67 0.15 6.56
N VAL A 327 -11.10 -1.05 6.17
CA VAL A 327 -12.45 -1.55 6.49
C VAL A 327 -12.50 -1.84 7.99
N MET A 328 -13.44 -1.24 8.70
CA MET A 328 -13.64 -1.46 10.13
C MET A 328 -14.72 -2.52 10.39
N GLU A 329 -15.83 -2.46 9.64
CA GLU A 329 -16.94 -3.40 9.76
C GLU A 329 -17.58 -3.69 8.40
N VAL A 330 -18.09 -4.91 8.27
CA VAL A 330 -18.89 -5.38 7.14
C VAL A 330 -20.24 -5.87 7.66
N TYR A 331 -21.32 -5.43 7.04
CA TYR A 331 -22.68 -5.91 7.32
C TYR A 331 -23.20 -6.72 6.15
N ALA A 332 -23.80 -7.88 6.44
CA ALA A 332 -24.50 -8.67 5.44
C ALA A 332 -25.87 -8.06 5.11
N GLY A 333 -26.43 -8.43 3.98
CA GLY A 333 -27.80 -8.10 3.61
C GLY A 333 -28.34 -9.04 2.54
N THR A 334 -29.63 -8.90 2.27
CA THR A 334 -30.32 -9.65 1.23
C THR A 334 -31.18 -8.70 0.40
N VAL A 335 -31.27 -8.96 -0.89
CA VAL A 335 -32.25 -8.34 -1.77
C VAL A 335 -33.29 -9.39 -2.09
N ALA A 336 -34.56 -9.05 -1.88
CA ALA A 336 -35.69 -9.90 -2.24
C ALA A 336 -36.76 -9.06 -2.94
N SER A 337 -37.13 -9.46 -4.15
CA SER A 337 -38.07 -8.73 -5.00
C SER A 337 -37.69 -7.24 -5.17
N GLY A 338 -36.39 -6.97 -5.33
CA GLY A 338 -35.85 -5.61 -5.53
C GLY A 338 -35.78 -4.74 -4.27
N THR A 339 -36.16 -5.28 -3.11
CA THR A 339 -36.03 -4.58 -1.82
C THR A 339 -34.82 -5.11 -1.07
N GLU A 340 -33.89 -4.22 -0.73
CA GLU A 340 -32.72 -4.57 0.07
C GLU A 340 -33.01 -4.44 1.57
N THR A 341 -32.64 -5.47 2.33
CA THR A 341 -32.63 -5.50 3.79
C THR A 341 -31.21 -5.79 4.26
N VAL A 342 -30.63 -4.87 5.03
CA VAL A 342 -29.31 -5.03 5.64
C VAL A 342 -29.49 -5.55 7.06
N ASP A 343 -28.65 -6.49 7.47
CA ASP A 343 -28.64 -7.01 8.82
C ASP A 343 -28.29 -5.91 9.84
N ASN A 344 -28.80 -6.04 11.06
CA ASN A 344 -28.42 -5.18 12.17
C ASN A 344 -27.14 -5.66 12.87
N ASP A 345 -26.77 -6.93 12.68
CA ASP A 345 -25.58 -7.53 13.28
C ASP A 345 -24.38 -7.49 12.32
N VAL A 346 -23.19 -7.31 12.89
CA VAL A 346 -21.94 -7.14 12.14
C VAL A 346 -21.47 -8.50 11.65
N LYS A 347 -21.28 -8.68 10.35
CA LYS A 347 -20.74 -9.91 9.78
C LYS A 347 -19.24 -10.06 10.03
N GLU A 348 -18.48 -8.99 9.80
CA GLU A 348 -17.02 -8.97 9.93
C GLU A 348 -16.59 -7.69 10.62
N ARG A 349 -15.68 -7.77 11.60
CA ARG A 349 -15.06 -6.61 12.26
C ARG A 349 -13.55 -6.75 12.26
N TYR A 350 -12.85 -5.66 11.96
CA TYR A 350 -11.40 -5.63 11.82
C TYR A 350 -10.75 -4.61 12.75
N LEU A 351 -9.61 -4.97 13.33
CA LEU A 351 -8.69 -4.05 13.97
C LEU A 351 -7.33 -4.10 13.26
N TRP A 352 -6.79 -2.93 12.95
CA TRP A 352 -5.56 -2.77 12.18
C TRP A 352 -4.39 -2.34 13.05
N SER A 353 -3.21 -2.86 12.74
CA SER A 353 -1.95 -2.49 13.38
C SER A 353 -1.49 -1.11 12.89
N ILE A 354 -0.67 -0.45 13.70
CA ILE A 354 0.00 0.79 13.30
C ILE A 354 1.33 0.54 12.59
N SER A 355 1.75 -0.72 12.45
CA SER A 355 2.98 -1.10 11.75
C SER A 355 2.87 -0.85 10.24
N TYR A 356 1.71 -1.12 9.66
CA TYR A 356 1.40 -0.92 8.26
C TYR A 356 -0.12 -0.79 8.04
N ILE A 357 -0.52 -0.08 6.99
CA ILE A 357 -1.92 0.25 6.71
C ILE A 357 -2.79 -0.99 6.43
N ASP A 358 -2.24 -2.08 5.90
CA ASP A 358 -2.98 -3.32 5.67
C ASP A 358 -2.56 -4.45 6.62
N ALA A 359 -1.80 -4.15 7.68
CA ALA A 359 -1.51 -5.12 8.73
C ALA A 359 -2.70 -5.23 9.70
N LEU A 360 -3.23 -6.44 9.86
CA LEU A 360 -4.32 -6.73 10.79
C LEU A 360 -3.79 -7.20 12.13
N VAL A 361 -4.43 -6.74 13.21
CA VAL A 361 -4.26 -7.28 14.56
C VAL A 361 -5.21 -8.47 14.75
N VAL A 362 -6.50 -8.25 14.49
CA VAL A 362 -7.54 -9.26 14.70
C VAL A 362 -8.73 -9.03 13.77
N ALA A 363 -9.37 -10.12 13.37
CA ALA A 363 -10.65 -10.12 12.69
C ALA A 363 -11.68 -10.96 13.47
N GLU A 364 -12.85 -10.41 13.68
CA GLU A 364 -13.99 -11.05 14.35
C GLU A 364 -15.06 -11.35 13.29
N PHE A 365 -15.58 -12.57 13.28
CA PHE A 365 -16.59 -13.03 12.33
C PHE A 365 -17.85 -13.48 13.06
N ASP A 366 -19.00 -13.04 12.55
CA ASP A 366 -20.33 -13.55 12.86
C ASP A 366 -20.96 -13.90 11.50
N THR A 367 -20.73 -15.14 11.09
CA THR A 367 -21.03 -15.63 9.74
C THR A 367 -22.50 -15.88 9.51
N ASN A 368 -23.29 -16.04 10.58
CA ASN A 368 -24.72 -16.27 10.53
C ASN A 368 -25.55 -15.02 10.89
N THR A 369 -24.87 -13.93 11.29
CA THR A 369 -25.42 -12.63 11.68
C THR A 369 -26.48 -12.73 12.78
N ASP A 370 -26.22 -13.56 13.80
CA ASP A 370 -27.10 -13.74 14.96
C ASP A 370 -26.78 -12.82 16.16
N GLY A 371 -25.77 -11.95 16.00
CA GLY A 371 -25.32 -11.01 17.01
C GLY A 371 -24.27 -11.58 17.95
N THR A 372 -23.79 -12.81 17.70
CA THR A 372 -22.69 -13.44 18.45
C THR A 372 -21.51 -13.75 17.54
N THR A 373 -20.31 -13.41 18.00
CA THR A 373 -19.08 -13.71 17.25
C THR A 373 -18.84 -15.22 17.23
N ASP A 374 -18.85 -15.80 16.03
CA ASP A 374 -18.52 -17.20 15.78
C ASP A 374 -17.03 -17.45 16.04
N ASN A 375 -16.16 -16.63 15.44
CA ASN A 375 -14.72 -16.82 15.45
C ASN A 375 -13.99 -15.49 15.61
N GLN A 376 -12.85 -15.54 16.31
CA GLN A 376 -11.88 -14.45 16.38
C GLN A 376 -10.53 -14.96 15.89
N LEU A 377 -10.04 -14.40 14.79
CA LEU A 377 -8.88 -14.86 14.06
C LEU A 377 -7.76 -13.83 14.12
N TRP A 378 -6.55 -14.33 14.38
CA TRP A 378 -5.35 -13.53 14.59
C TRP A 378 -4.36 -13.82 13.46
N PRO A 379 -4.27 -12.95 12.44
CA PRO A 379 -3.37 -13.16 11.32
C PRO A 379 -1.92 -12.82 11.69
N LEU A 380 -1.01 -13.66 11.23
CA LEU A 380 0.42 -13.43 11.20
C LEU A 380 0.83 -13.05 9.78
N TYR A 381 1.91 -12.30 9.64
CA TYR A 381 2.39 -11.84 8.35
C TYR A 381 3.92 -11.83 8.23
N ASP A 382 4.41 -11.90 7.01
CA ASP A 382 5.84 -11.77 6.70
C ASP A 382 6.30 -10.31 6.57
N ALA A 383 7.58 -10.07 6.26
CA ALA A 383 8.16 -8.72 6.22
C ALA A 383 7.64 -7.87 5.04
N ASN A 384 6.95 -8.52 4.09
CA ASN A 384 6.24 -7.88 2.99
C ASN A 384 4.72 -7.86 3.26
N TYR A 385 4.32 -8.04 4.51
CA TYR A 385 2.93 -8.00 4.99
C TYR A 385 1.98 -9.01 4.32
N ASN A 386 2.51 -10.09 3.70
CA ASN A 386 1.65 -11.19 3.27
C ASN A 386 1.12 -11.91 4.49
N VAL A 387 -0.20 -12.14 4.58
CA VAL A 387 -0.78 -12.95 5.66
C VAL A 387 -0.36 -14.40 5.47
N THR A 388 0.49 -14.93 6.36
CA THR A 388 1.11 -16.26 6.24
C THR A 388 0.38 -17.34 7.03
N THR A 389 -0.20 -16.97 8.16
CA THR A 389 -0.88 -17.90 9.06
C THR A 389 -2.05 -17.17 9.73
N ILE A 390 -3.17 -17.85 9.95
CA ILE A 390 -4.20 -17.38 10.88
C ILE A 390 -4.22 -18.29 12.11
N ILE A 391 -4.28 -17.70 13.29
CA ILE A 391 -4.47 -18.43 14.54
C ILE A 391 -5.93 -18.33 14.97
N ASP A 392 -6.52 -19.48 15.29
CA ASP A 392 -7.78 -19.60 16.00
C ASP A 392 -7.49 -20.21 17.38
N ILE A 393 -7.71 -19.43 18.42
CA ILE A 393 -7.37 -19.79 19.80
C ILE A 393 -8.25 -20.92 20.32
N LEU A 394 -9.44 -21.09 19.74
CA LEU A 394 -10.34 -22.20 20.05
C LEU A 394 -9.92 -23.49 19.34
N ALA A 395 -9.13 -23.41 18.26
CA ALA A 395 -8.65 -24.56 17.49
C ALA A 395 -7.30 -25.13 17.97
N GLY A 396 -6.55 -24.41 18.82
CA GLY A 396 -5.27 -24.83 19.39
C GLY A 396 -4.02 -24.23 18.73
N ALA A 397 -2.83 -24.55 19.26
CA ALA A 397 -1.57 -23.80 19.03
C ALA A 397 -0.81 -24.07 17.70
N GLY A 398 -1.41 -24.73 16.70
CA GLY A 398 -0.70 -25.13 15.45
C GLY A 398 -0.84 -24.16 14.26
N GLY A 399 -1.62 -23.08 14.44
CA GLY A 399 -2.19 -22.33 13.32
C GLY A 399 -3.42 -23.03 12.73
N ALA A 400 -4.43 -22.25 12.42
CA ALA A 400 -5.71 -22.73 11.92
C ALA A 400 -5.68 -22.98 10.40
N GLU A 401 -5.09 -22.04 9.66
CA GLU A 401 -4.87 -22.11 8.23
C GLU A 401 -3.59 -21.34 7.89
N ARG A 402 -2.91 -21.77 6.82
CA ARG A 402 -1.62 -21.22 6.37
C ARG A 402 -1.68 -20.86 4.90
N TYR A 403 -0.86 -19.90 4.49
CA TYR A 403 -0.86 -19.36 3.15
C TYR A 403 0.56 -19.17 2.62
N LEU A 404 0.76 -19.61 1.39
CA LEU A 404 1.96 -19.34 0.59
C LEU A 404 1.59 -18.45 -0.58
N TYR A 405 2.52 -17.59 -1.01
CA TYR A 405 2.30 -16.70 -2.13
C TYR A 405 3.37 -16.89 -3.20
N SER A 406 2.97 -16.82 -4.47
CA SER A 406 3.89 -16.39 -5.52
C SER A 406 4.30 -14.93 -5.26
N PRO A 407 5.49 -14.47 -5.70
CA PRO A 407 5.91 -13.09 -5.53
C PRO A 407 4.89 -12.03 -6.01
N TYR A 408 4.09 -12.33 -7.02
CA TYR A 408 3.04 -11.43 -7.54
C TYR A 408 1.64 -11.69 -6.94
N GLY A 409 1.59 -12.40 -5.80
CA GLY A 409 0.39 -12.53 -4.98
C GLY A 409 -0.49 -13.75 -5.22
N GLN A 410 -0.15 -14.68 -6.12
CA GLN A 410 -0.96 -15.92 -6.26
C GLN A 410 -0.92 -16.73 -4.96
N ARG A 411 -2.07 -16.82 -4.29
CA ARG A 411 -2.22 -17.49 -2.99
C ARG A 411 -2.43 -19.00 -3.13
N THR A 412 -1.70 -19.77 -2.35
CA THR A 412 -1.95 -21.18 -2.05
C THR A 412 -2.43 -21.30 -0.61
N ILE A 413 -3.51 -22.04 -0.38
CA ILE A 413 -4.12 -22.23 0.94
C ILE A 413 -3.74 -23.62 1.45
N MET A 414 -3.40 -23.70 2.73
CA MET A 414 -3.08 -24.94 3.42
C MET A 414 -3.76 -25.00 4.78
N ASP A 415 -4.05 -26.19 5.30
CA ASP A 415 -4.41 -26.36 6.70
C ASP A 415 -3.22 -26.09 7.64
N GLY A 416 -3.46 -26.08 8.95
CA GLY A 416 -2.42 -25.88 9.97
C GLY A 416 -1.26 -26.89 9.91
N SER A 417 -1.45 -28.05 9.27
CA SER A 417 -0.45 -29.10 9.04
C SER A 417 0.12 -29.09 7.61
N TYR A 418 -0.02 -27.97 6.89
CA TYR A 418 0.49 -27.77 5.53
C TYR A 418 -0.15 -28.67 4.45
N GLY A 419 -1.30 -29.27 4.75
CA GLY A 419 -2.13 -29.97 3.76
C GLY A 419 -2.80 -28.98 2.81
N SER A 420 -2.65 -29.17 1.50
CA SER A 420 -3.22 -28.26 0.48
C SER A 420 -4.75 -28.19 0.55
N ARG A 421 -5.30 -26.98 0.34
CA ARG A 421 -6.74 -26.69 0.30
C ARG A 421 -7.10 -25.85 -0.92
N SER A 422 -8.29 -26.08 -1.46
CA SER A 422 -8.84 -25.26 -2.56
C SER A 422 -9.52 -23.98 -2.08
N THR A 423 -10.05 -23.97 -0.85
CA THR A 423 -10.79 -22.85 -0.26
C THR A 423 -10.47 -22.72 1.22
N SER A 424 -10.61 -21.50 1.74
CA SER A 424 -10.48 -21.25 3.18
C SER A 424 -11.63 -21.91 3.95
N SER A 425 -11.32 -22.52 5.09
CA SER A 425 -12.33 -23.06 6.03
C SER A 425 -13.01 -21.97 6.85
N TYR A 426 -12.36 -20.81 6.91
CA TYR A 426 -12.71 -19.68 7.77
C TYR A 426 -13.29 -18.50 6.96
N GLY A 427 -13.44 -18.67 5.64
CA GLY A 427 -13.86 -17.56 4.76
C GLY A 427 -12.82 -16.44 4.67
N TRP A 428 -11.55 -16.71 4.95
CA TRP A 428 -10.51 -15.69 5.07
C TRP A 428 -10.16 -15.02 3.72
N THR A 429 -10.34 -13.70 3.65
CA THR A 429 -10.15 -12.93 2.41
C THR A 429 -8.84 -12.14 2.36
N GLN A 430 -8.21 -11.82 3.48
CA GLN A 430 -6.99 -11.01 3.47
C GLN A 430 -5.77 -11.85 3.06
N GLY A 431 -4.82 -11.28 2.31
CA GLY A 431 -3.71 -12.07 1.80
C GLY A 431 -2.45 -11.28 1.46
N HIS A 432 -2.16 -11.14 0.17
CA HIS A 432 -0.95 -10.52 -0.35
C HIS A 432 -0.85 -9.06 0.14
N GLN A 433 0.24 -8.71 0.82
CA GLN A 433 0.44 -7.40 1.46
C GLN A 433 -0.76 -6.93 2.32
N GLY A 434 -1.53 -7.86 2.90
CA GLY A 434 -2.71 -7.58 3.73
C GLY A 434 -3.98 -7.21 2.95
N LEU A 435 -3.92 -7.12 1.62
CA LEU A 435 -5.03 -6.72 0.76
C LEU A 435 -6.17 -7.76 0.75
N ARG A 436 -7.40 -7.28 0.52
CA ARG A 436 -8.59 -8.13 0.38
C ARG A 436 -8.61 -8.81 -0.98
N LEU A 437 -8.68 -10.15 -0.98
CA LEU A 437 -8.92 -10.97 -2.16
C LEU A 437 -10.42 -11.11 -2.41
N ASP A 438 -10.85 -10.76 -3.63
CA ASP A 438 -12.21 -11.01 -4.09
C ASP A 438 -12.32 -12.40 -4.73
N GLY A 439 -13.09 -13.29 -4.10
CA GLY A 439 -13.22 -14.69 -4.54
C GLY A 439 -13.83 -14.87 -5.93
N GLU A 440 -14.61 -13.90 -6.40
CA GLU A 440 -15.27 -13.88 -7.70
C GLU A 440 -14.30 -13.67 -8.87
N THR A 441 -13.24 -12.89 -8.65
CA THR A 441 -12.22 -12.60 -9.68
C THR A 441 -10.89 -13.29 -9.39
N GLY A 442 -10.63 -13.65 -8.13
CA GLY A 442 -9.31 -14.02 -7.65
C GLY A 442 -8.30 -12.85 -7.64
N ASN A 443 -8.78 -11.62 -7.75
CA ASN A 443 -7.95 -10.41 -7.76
C ASN A 443 -7.95 -9.74 -6.38
N TYR A 444 -6.91 -8.97 -6.09
CA TYR A 444 -6.86 -8.16 -4.88
C TYR A 444 -7.50 -6.79 -5.13
N TYR A 445 -8.43 -6.39 -4.26
CA TYR A 445 -8.93 -5.02 -4.22
C TYR A 445 -7.86 -4.13 -3.60
N ASN A 446 -7.10 -3.45 -4.45
CA ASN A 446 -6.06 -2.50 -4.04
C ASN A 446 -6.55 -1.07 -4.24
N ARG A 447 -7.64 -0.73 -3.53
CA ARG A 447 -8.26 0.59 -3.46
C ARG A 447 -8.54 1.20 -4.84
N ALA A 448 -7.60 1.95 -5.41
CA ALA A 448 -7.75 2.61 -6.70
C ALA A 448 -7.78 1.64 -7.90
N ARG A 449 -7.19 0.46 -7.76
CA ARG A 449 -7.08 -0.54 -8.82
C ARG A 449 -7.31 -1.96 -8.29
N TYR A 450 -7.53 -2.90 -9.20
CA TYR A 450 -7.56 -4.34 -8.90
C TYR A 450 -6.29 -5.01 -9.42
N LEU A 451 -5.56 -5.69 -8.54
CA LEU A 451 -4.36 -6.45 -8.91
C LEU A 451 -4.75 -7.85 -9.37
N SER A 452 -4.43 -8.20 -10.62
CA SER A 452 -4.52 -9.56 -11.12
C SER A 452 -3.23 -10.32 -10.78
N SER A 453 -3.29 -11.15 -9.74
CA SER A 453 -2.13 -11.92 -9.27
C SER A 453 -1.65 -12.96 -10.28
N SER A 454 -2.54 -13.49 -11.12
CA SER A 454 -2.20 -14.42 -12.20
C SER A 454 -1.48 -13.75 -13.38
N LEU A 455 -1.82 -12.48 -13.65
CA LEU A 455 -1.21 -11.72 -14.74
C LEU A 455 -0.02 -10.87 -14.29
N GLY A 456 0.09 -10.56 -13.00
CA GLY A 456 1.15 -9.73 -12.42
C GLY A 456 1.04 -8.24 -12.73
N VAL A 457 -0.18 -7.78 -13.02
CA VAL A 457 -0.47 -6.40 -13.44
C VAL A 457 -1.77 -5.93 -12.83
N PHE A 458 -1.96 -4.61 -12.79
CA PHE A 458 -3.27 -4.04 -12.50
C PHE A 458 -4.25 -4.25 -13.67
N GLY A 459 -5.53 -4.41 -13.35
CA GLY A 459 -6.61 -4.49 -14.33
C GLY A 459 -6.98 -3.15 -14.97
N GLN A 460 -6.53 -2.04 -14.38
CA GLN A 460 -6.72 -0.68 -14.88
C GLN A 460 -5.37 0.04 -15.02
N ARG A 461 -5.31 1.01 -15.93
CA ARG A 461 -4.20 1.96 -15.98
C ARG A 461 -4.12 2.74 -14.67
N ASP A 462 -2.89 3.08 -14.28
CA ASP A 462 -2.64 3.96 -13.15
C ASP A 462 -3.46 5.27 -13.29
N PRO A 463 -4.30 5.62 -12.30
CA PRO A 463 -5.03 6.89 -12.30
C PRO A 463 -4.11 8.13 -12.34
N LEU A 464 -2.86 8.01 -11.89
CA LEU A 464 -1.83 9.06 -11.99
C LEU A 464 -1.11 9.06 -13.36
N GLY A 465 -1.48 8.14 -14.24
CA GLY A 465 -0.83 7.85 -15.52
C GLY A 465 -0.85 8.96 -16.56
N THR A 466 -1.56 10.07 -16.34
CA THR A 466 -1.36 11.30 -17.15
C THR A 466 0.04 11.89 -16.98
N ALA A 467 0.75 11.51 -15.92
CA ALA A 467 2.10 11.96 -15.61
C ALA A 467 3.16 10.84 -15.60
N TYR A 468 2.79 9.58 -15.89
CA TYR A 468 3.72 8.42 -15.97
C TYR A 468 4.67 8.30 -14.77
N GLN A 469 4.13 8.54 -13.59
CA GLN A 469 4.91 8.82 -12.41
C GLN A 469 5.70 7.59 -11.90
N ASP A 470 5.21 6.39 -12.22
CA ASP A 470 5.79 5.08 -11.80
C ASP A 470 6.62 4.44 -12.91
N GLY A 471 6.81 5.19 -13.98
CA GLY A 471 7.31 4.69 -15.25
C GLY A 471 6.26 4.71 -16.34
N LEU A 472 6.72 4.30 -17.53
CA LEU A 472 5.93 4.38 -18.76
C LEU A 472 4.86 3.28 -18.87
N ASN A 473 4.88 2.30 -17.97
CA ASN A 473 3.94 1.20 -17.95
C ASN A 473 2.88 1.39 -16.87
N LEU A 474 1.70 1.87 -17.28
CA LEU A 474 0.60 2.19 -16.39
C LEU A 474 -0.08 0.97 -15.76
N TYR A 475 0.29 -0.26 -16.14
CA TYR A 475 -0.22 -1.50 -15.56
C TYR A 475 0.81 -2.21 -14.66
N GLN A 476 2.06 -1.74 -14.66
CA GLN A 476 3.15 -2.41 -13.97
C GLN A 476 2.89 -2.42 -12.47
N TYR A 477 2.96 -3.61 -11.88
CA TYR A 477 2.87 -3.76 -10.43
C TYR A 477 4.25 -3.54 -9.80
N GLU A 478 4.37 -2.51 -8.95
CA GLU A 478 5.49 -2.30 -8.02
C GLU A 478 6.88 -2.34 -8.67
N GLY A 479 7.01 -1.75 -9.87
CA GLY A 479 8.27 -1.73 -10.61
C GLY A 479 8.81 -3.12 -10.97
N SER A 480 7.94 -4.15 -10.97
CA SER A 480 8.30 -5.56 -11.11
C SER A 480 9.20 -6.08 -9.98
N ASN A 481 9.17 -5.49 -8.79
CA ASN A 481 9.86 -5.99 -7.60
C ASN A 481 8.93 -6.03 -6.36
N PRO A 482 7.92 -6.92 -6.39
CA PRO A 482 6.88 -6.97 -5.36
C PRO A 482 7.33 -7.58 -4.02
N LEU A 483 8.60 -7.97 -3.91
CA LEU A 483 9.16 -8.51 -2.67
C LEU A 483 9.67 -7.41 -1.72
N THR A 484 9.98 -6.24 -2.26
CA THR A 484 10.56 -5.12 -1.49
C THR A 484 9.77 -3.82 -1.60
N ALA A 485 8.89 -3.72 -2.60
CA ALA A 485 7.98 -2.60 -2.75
C ALA A 485 6.58 -2.97 -2.22
N THR A 486 5.77 -1.94 -1.97
CA THR A 486 4.37 -2.06 -1.56
C THR A 486 3.59 -0.93 -2.21
N ASP A 487 2.40 -1.20 -2.74
CA ASP A 487 1.46 -0.21 -3.27
C ASP A 487 0.18 -0.14 -2.41
N PRO A 488 0.18 0.58 -1.28
CA PRO A 488 -0.97 0.55 -0.39
C PRO A 488 -2.16 1.37 -0.90
N SER A 489 -2.01 2.17 -1.96
CA SER A 489 -3.10 2.97 -2.54
C SER A 489 -3.62 2.43 -3.86
N GLY A 490 -2.86 1.54 -4.51
CA GLY A 490 -3.07 1.16 -5.90
C GLY A 490 -2.66 2.26 -6.88
N MET A 491 -1.65 3.09 -6.58
CA MET A 491 -1.17 4.22 -7.42
C MET A 491 0.36 4.43 -7.32
N TYR A 492 1.14 3.34 -7.29
CA TYR A 492 2.51 3.31 -6.74
C TYR A 492 3.62 4.27 -7.30
N ILE A 493 3.66 5.54 -6.90
CA ILE A 493 4.88 6.37 -7.04
C ILE A 493 5.66 6.34 -5.75
N SER A 494 6.94 5.95 -5.83
CA SER A 494 7.86 6.05 -4.70
C SER A 494 7.98 7.51 -4.20
N PRO A 495 7.78 7.80 -2.89
CA PRO A 495 7.09 9.02 -2.47
C PRO A 495 7.94 9.84 -1.48
N TYR A 496 9.22 10.07 -1.77
CA TYR A 496 10.14 10.65 -0.78
C TYR A 496 9.79 12.11 -0.41
N HIS A 497 9.55 12.98 -1.40
CA HIS A 497 9.16 14.38 -1.18
C HIS A 497 7.84 14.50 -0.41
N TYR A 498 6.87 13.64 -0.76
CA TYR A 498 5.58 13.55 -0.08
C TYR A 498 5.74 13.11 1.37
N TRP A 499 6.34 11.94 1.62
CA TRP A 499 6.43 11.37 2.97
C TRP A 499 7.37 12.15 3.90
N TRP A 500 8.46 12.74 3.40
CA TRP A 500 9.29 13.64 4.21
C TRP A 500 8.49 14.86 4.66
N THR A 501 7.80 15.50 3.73
CA THR A 501 7.05 16.73 3.99
C THR A 501 5.87 16.45 4.91
N TYR A 502 5.06 15.45 4.57
CA TYR A 502 3.93 15.03 5.37
C TYR A 502 4.38 14.65 6.78
N GLY A 503 5.39 13.78 6.89
CA GLY A 503 5.92 13.31 8.17
C GLY A 503 6.49 14.43 9.04
N GLU A 504 7.27 15.37 8.49
CA GLU A 504 7.83 16.47 9.27
C GLU A 504 6.78 17.53 9.62
N MET A 505 5.81 17.82 8.73
CA MET A 505 4.66 18.70 9.02
C MET A 505 3.81 18.15 10.16
N LYS A 506 3.54 16.84 10.16
CA LYS A 506 2.85 16.16 11.27
C LYS A 506 3.65 16.25 12.57
N LYS A 507 4.97 16.05 12.54
CA LYS A 507 5.85 16.18 13.72
C LYS A 507 5.91 17.61 14.26
N ALA A 508 5.75 18.61 13.41
CA ALA A 508 5.71 20.01 13.80
C ALA A 508 4.33 20.48 14.31
N GLY A 509 3.35 19.57 14.40
CA GLY A 509 2.04 19.84 14.97
C GLY A 509 1.01 20.37 13.96
N CYS A 510 1.29 20.29 12.66
CA CYS A 510 0.36 20.73 11.63
C CYS A 510 -0.80 19.74 11.46
N SER A 511 -1.98 20.25 11.10
CA SER A 511 -3.16 19.42 10.82
C SER A 511 -2.86 18.46 9.66
N SER A 512 -3.51 17.29 9.63
CA SER A 512 -3.28 16.32 8.54
C SER A 512 -3.64 16.92 7.18
N LYS A 513 -4.63 17.81 7.14
CA LYS A 513 -5.02 18.56 5.95
C LYS A 513 -3.92 19.52 5.50
N LEU A 514 -3.35 20.30 6.42
CA LEU A 514 -2.26 21.22 6.11
C LEU A 514 -0.98 20.46 5.70
N ALA A 515 -0.69 19.34 6.38
CA ALA A 515 0.44 18.47 6.05
C ALA A 515 0.29 17.83 4.66
N ASP A 516 -0.90 17.33 4.33
CA ASP A 516 -1.21 16.76 3.02
C ASP A 516 -1.14 17.83 1.92
N TRP A 517 -1.76 18.99 2.13
CA TRP A 517 -1.70 20.10 1.20
C TRP A 517 -0.28 20.57 0.92
N THR A 518 0.54 20.72 1.95
CA THR A 518 1.95 21.08 1.78
C THR A 518 2.76 19.95 1.13
N ALA A 519 2.49 18.69 1.45
CA ALA A 519 3.18 17.55 0.84
C ALA A 519 2.87 17.45 -0.66
N TRP A 520 1.62 17.66 -1.06
CA TRP A 520 1.24 17.78 -2.46
C TRP A 520 1.77 19.04 -3.11
N ALA A 521 1.77 20.19 -2.41
CA ALA A 521 2.36 21.41 -2.95
C ALA A 521 3.85 21.25 -3.23
N ASN A 522 4.58 20.50 -2.39
CA ASN A 522 5.96 20.12 -2.61
C ASN A 522 6.10 19.25 -3.87
N VAL A 523 5.39 18.11 -3.92
CA VAL A 523 5.40 17.22 -5.10
C VAL A 523 5.02 17.95 -6.39
N ASN A 524 4.09 18.92 -6.30
CA ASN A 524 3.59 19.65 -7.45
C ASN A 524 4.59 20.68 -8.02
N MET A 525 5.73 20.93 -7.35
CA MET A 525 6.75 21.88 -7.82
C MET A 525 7.46 21.42 -9.07
N ASP A 526 7.57 20.11 -9.29
CA ASP A 526 8.03 19.53 -10.54
C ASP A 526 7.09 19.83 -11.73
N PHE A 527 5.93 20.46 -11.49
CA PHE A 527 4.83 20.54 -12.45
C PHE A 527 4.16 21.93 -12.58
N GLN A 528 4.76 23.03 -12.10
CA GLN A 528 4.12 24.37 -12.10
C GLN A 528 4.04 25.04 -13.50
N PRO A 529 2.95 25.77 -13.84
CA PRO A 529 2.83 26.51 -15.10
C PRO A 529 3.86 27.65 -15.20
N GLY A 530 4.66 27.66 -16.26
CA GLY A 530 5.88 28.47 -16.37
C GLY A 530 7.15 27.60 -16.44
N ASP A 531 7.05 26.34 -16.00
CA ASP A 531 8.01 25.28 -16.28
C ASP A 531 7.74 24.56 -17.60
N GLU A 532 6.99 25.20 -18.51
CA GLU A 532 6.82 24.73 -19.90
C GLU A 532 8.18 24.67 -20.65
N ASP A 533 9.21 25.33 -20.10
CA ASP A 533 10.62 25.23 -20.48
C ASP A 533 11.32 23.96 -19.93
N HIS A 534 10.63 23.04 -19.24
CA HIS A 534 11.14 21.70 -18.92
C HIS A 534 11.59 20.95 -20.20
N ASN A 535 10.97 21.27 -21.34
CA ASN A 535 11.37 20.79 -22.66
C ASN A 535 12.46 21.63 -23.35
N ALA A 536 12.86 22.77 -22.77
CA ALA A 536 13.90 23.63 -23.32
C ALA A 536 15.31 23.08 -23.03
N TYR A 537 16.22 23.28 -23.98
CA TYR A 537 17.59 22.75 -23.91
C TYR A 537 18.41 23.29 -22.72
N SER A 538 17.99 24.41 -22.12
CA SER A 538 18.53 25.01 -20.88
C SER A 538 17.54 26.03 -20.30
N PRO A 539 16.74 25.68 -19.27
CA PRO A 539 15.77 26.61 -18.67
C PRO A 539 16.44 27.84 -18.03
N LYS A 540 15.67 28.92 -17.89
CA LYS A 540 16.12 30.15 -17.24
C LYS A 540 16.42 29.93 -15.76
N TRP A 541 17.34 30.74 -15.23
CA TRP A 541 17.75 30.71 -13.82
C TRP A 541 16.58 30.82 -12.82
N THR A 542 15.52 31.52 -13.21
CA THR A 542 14.28 31.68 -12.42
C THR A 542 13.52 30.38 -12.21
N VAL A 543 13.67 29.41 -13.13
CA VAL A 543 13.09 28.07 -13.05
C VAL A 543 14.02 27.15 -12.27
N THR A 544 15.29 27.07 -12.68
CA THR A 544 16.26 26.12 -12.12
C THR A 544 16.57 26.32 -10.65
N ARG A 545 16.43 27.56 -10.13
CA ARG A 545 16.62 27.86 -8.70
C ARG A 545 15.64 27.12 -7.78
N ARG A 546 14.51 26.64 -8.32
CA ARG A 546 13.50 25.86 -7.59
C ARG A 546 13.83 24.37 -7.47
N HIS A 547 14.84 23.91 -8.20
CA HIS A 547 15.24 22.50 -8.28
C HIS A 547 16.70 22.26 -7.87
N ALA A 548 17.33 23.25 -7.21
CA ALA A 548 18.75 23.21 -6.89
C ALA A 548 19.68 22.99 -8.11
N MET A 549 19.31 23.55 -9.27
CA MET A 549 20.04 23.44 -10.54
C MET A 549 20.47 24.83 -11.05
N ARG A 550 21.40 24.87 -12.02
CA ARG A 550 21.83 26.12 -12.67
C ARG A 550 21.26 26.24 -14.09
N GLY A 551 20.82 27.44 -14.45
CA GLY A 551 20.15 27.73 -15.71
C GLY A 551 20.74 28.93 -16.44
N LYS A 552 20.03 29.40 -17.47
CA LYS A 552 20.42 30.57 -18.29
C LYS A 552 20.03 31.89 -17.62
N LYS A 553 20.97 32.83 -17.57
CA LYS A 553 20.75 34.25 -17.24
C LYS A 553 19.99 34.97 -18.35
N ASP A 554 19.55 36.19 -18.07
CA ASP A 554 18.81 37.03 -19.04
C ASP A 554 19.65 37.37 -20.29
N ASP A 555 20.97 37.38 -20.17
CA ASP A 555 21.92 37.56 -21.27
C ASP A 555 22.26 36.25 -22.02
N SER A 556 21.53 35.16 -21.73
CA SER A 556 21.70 33.81 -22.30
C SER A 556 23.01 33.09 -21.93
N THR A 557 23.81 33.63 -21.01
CA THR A 557 24.94 32.88 -20.40
C THR A 557 24.43 31.91 -19.33
N THR A 558 25.13 30.81 -19.07
CA THR A 558 24.78 29.88 -17.97
C THR A 558 25.33 30.43 -16.65
N GLN A 559 24.58 30.32 -15.56
CA GLN A 559 25.08 30.59 -14.20
C GLN A 559 26.30 29.72 -13.85
N SER A 560 27.21 30.24 -13.04
CA SER A 560 28.17 29.39 -12.30
C SER A 560 27.44 28.63 -11.17
N PRO A 561 28.00 27.53 -10.63
CA PRO A 561 27.45 26.89 -9.44
C PRO A 561 27.21 27.87 -8.27
N GLU A 562 28.13 28.81 -8.05
CA GLU A 562 28.05 29.79 -6.97
C GLU A 562 26.91 30.79 -7.19
N GLU A 563 26.68 31.21 -8.44
CA GLU A 563 25.56 32.08 -8.80
C GLU A 563 24.22 31.33 -8.66
N ALA A 564 24.17 30.06 -9.02
CA ALA A 564 22.98 29.23 -8.85
C ALA A 564 22.68 28.95 -7.37
N GLU A 565 23.71 28.72 -6.55
CA GLU A 565 23.58 28.55 -5.10
C GLU A 565 23.02 29.80 -4.43
N GLN A 566 23.47 30.99 -4.84
CA GLN A 566 22.94 32.26 -4.34
C GLN A 566 21.46 32.44 -4.71
N GLU A 567 21.07 32.17 -5.95
CA GLU A 567 19.68 32.31 -6.39
C GLU A 567 18.75 31.23 -5.80
N TRP A 568 19.25 30.01 -5.58
CA TRP A 568 18.54 28.94 -4.89
C TRP A 568 18.29 29.27 -3.43
N GLN A 569 19.32 29.72 -2.70
CA GLN A 569 19.18 30.11 -1.29
C GLN A 569 18.22 31.28 -1.15
N LYS A 570 18.32 32.27 -2.04
CA LYS A 570 17.39 33.39 -2.10
C LYS A 570 15.95 32.93 -2.38
N ASN A 571 15.75 31.95 -3.26
CA ASN A 571 14.43 31.38 -3.51
C ASN A 571 13.83 30.74 -2.24
N ILE A 572 14.62 29.94 -1.53
CA ILE A 572 14.20 29.35 -0.25
C ILE A 572 13.85 30.44 0.76
N ASP A 573 14.69 31.46 0.90
CA ASP A 573 14.47 32.55 1.86
C ASP A 573 13.21 33.37 1.53
N ASP A 574 13.00 33.71 0.25
CA ASP A 574 11.82 34.43 -0.24
C ASP A 574 10.54 33.61 -0.03
N MET A 575 10.56 32.33 -0.39
CA MET A 575 9.43 31.42 -0.25
C MET A 575 9.11 31.11 1.22
N MET A 576 10.12 30.94 2.07
CA MET A 576 9.90 30.79 3.52
C MET A 576 9.36 32.06 4.15
N THR A 577 9.80 33.23 3.70
CA THR A 577 9.25 34.52 4.14
C THR A 577 7.77 34.64 3.76
N GLN A 578 7.39 34.24 2.54
CA GLN A 578 6.00 34.20 2.13
C GLN A 578 5.20 33.17 2.94
N ALA A 579 5.69 31.93 3.01
CA ALA A 579 5.05 30.82 3.71
C ALA A 579 4.78 31.16 5.18
N THR A 580 5.76 31.71 5.90
CA THR A 580 5.64 32.02 7.33
C THR A 580 4.77 33.25 7.63
N ASN A 581 4.71 34.22 6.73
CA ASN A 581 3.91 35.45 6.92
C ASN A 581 2.42 35.25 6.60
N SER A 582 2.09 34.38 5.63
CA SER A 582 0.72 34.19 5.16
C SER A 582 0.19 32.76 5.29
N CYS A 583 0.97 31.84 5.87
CA CYS A 583 0.64 30.43 5.96
C CYS A 583 0.35 29.79 4.60
N ASP A 584 1.13 30.22 3.61
CA ASP A 584 1.02 29.79 2.23
C ASP A 584 1.71 28.45 2.03
N THR A 585 0.89 27.42 1.84
CA THR A 585 1.33 26.03 1.62
C THR A 585 2.03 25.83 0.30
N ASP A 586 1.72 26.63 -0.73
CA ASP A 586 2.35 26.54 -2.04
C ASP A 586 3.78 27.09 -1.95
N ALA A 587 3.94 28.23 -1.28
CA ALA A 587 5.26 28.80 -1.01
C ALA A 587 6.12 27.86 -0.12
N LEU A 588 5.52 27.23 0.89
CA LEU A 588 6.23 26.22 1.68
C LEU A 588 6.62 25.00 0.83
N GLY A 589 5.71 24.52 -0.02
CA GLY A 589 5.97 23.44 -0.96
C GLY A 589 7.19 23.72 -1.84
N GLU A 590 7.29 24.94 -2.40
CA GLU A 590 8.42 25.36 -3.23
C GLU A 590 9.75 25.39 -2.47
N ALA A 591 9.74 25.96 -1.27
CA ALA A 591 10.93 26.00 -0.42
C ALA A 591 11.41 24.60 -0.03
N LEU A 592 10.48 23.70 0.29
CA LEU A 592 10.79 22.32 0.68
C LEU A 592 11.29 21.51 -0.50
N HIS A 593 10.69 21.66 -1.68
CA HIS A 593 11.12 21.01 -2.92
C HIS A 593 12.56 21.39 -3.25
N ALA A 594 12.83 22.70 -3.38
CA ALA A 594 14.16 23.21 -3.66
C ALA A 594 15.19 22.75 -2.62
N ALA A 595 14.81 22.70 -1.35
CA ALA A 595 15.69 22.23 -0.28
C ALA A 595 15.98 20.72 -0.36
N GLN A 596 14.99 19.89 -0.67
CA GLN A 596 15.14 18.44 -0.79
C GLN A 596 16.00 18.08 -2.01
N ASP A 597 15.73 18.72 -3.15
CA ASP A 597 16.46 18.56 -4.41
C ASP A 597 17.97 18.84 -4.25
N ARG A 598 18.37 19.73 -3.33
CA ARG A 598 19.79 20.04 -3.09
C ARG A 598 20.65 18.84 -2.68
N PHE A 599 20.02 17.81 -2.10
CA PHE A 599 20.72 16.67 -1.52
C PHE A 599 20.82 15.46 -2.44
N THR A 600 20.09 15.43 -3.56
CA THR A 600 20.29 14.38 -4.56
C THR A 600 21.62 14.57 -5.28
N ARG A 601 22.34 13.46 -5.48
CA ARG A 601 23.53 13.39 -6.34
C ARG A 601 23.26 13.78 -7.79
N ALA A 602 22.00 13.84 -8.22
CA ALA A 602 21.61 14.35 -9.54
C ALA A 602 21.76 15.87 -9.65
N HIS A 603 21.64 16.61 -8.54
CA HIS A 603 21.66 18.08 -8.53
C HIS A 603 22.97 18.68 -8.00
N SER A 604 23.86 17.86 -7.42
CA SER A 604 25.10 18.35 -6.80
C SER A 604 26.19 18.77 -7.81
N PRO A 605 26.89 19.91 -7.60
CA PRO A 605 26.64 20.93 -6.57
C PRO A 605 25.50 21.89 -6.93
N PHE A 606 25.31 22.15 -8.23
CA PHE A 606 24.19 22.82 -8.90
C PHE A 606 24.37 22.46 -10.38
N GLN A 607 23.96 21.26 -10.79
CA GLN A 607 24.21 20.78 -12.16
C GLN A 607 23.47 21.64 -13.18
N GLU A 608 24.03 21.76 -14.39
CA GLU A 608 23.34 22.46 -15.47
C GLU A 608 22.13 21.64 -15.89
N TRP A 609 20.98 22.28 -15.95
CA TRP A 609 19.78 21.65 -16.48
C TRP A 609 19.93 21.49 -18.00
N THR A 610 20.36 20.32 -18.43
CA THR A 610 20.50 19.95 -19.84
C THR A 610 19.47 18.88 -20.20
N ASN A 611 18.75 19.03 -21.31
CA ASN A 611 17.77 18.04 -21.77
C ASN A 611 18.47 16.78 -22.33
N ALA A 612 19.06 15.97 -21.45
CA ALA A 612 19.84 14.80 -21.82
C ALA A 612 18.91 13.64 -22.21
N LYS A 613 18.66 13.45 -23.52
CA LYS A 613 17.83 12.34 -24.00
C LYS A 613 18.41 10.97 -23.63
N GLY A 614 17.54 10.01 -23.32
CA GLY A 614 17.90 8.60 -23.15
C GLY A 614 18.43 8.26 -21.75
N VAL A 615 19.60 7.60 -21.68
CA VAL A 615 20.15 7.01 -20.45
C VAL A 615 20.48 8.05 -19.37
N GLU A 616 20.83 9.28 -19.72
CA GLU A 616 21.14 10.32 -18.73
C GLU A 616 19.91 10.90 -18.01
N LEU A 617 18.79 11.14 -18.71
CA LEU A 617 17.51 11.48 -18.05
C LEU A 617 17.00 10.30 -17.21
N ALA A 618 17.12 9.07 -17.71
CA ALA A 618 16.77 7.88 -16.95
C ALA A 618 17.63 7.75 -15.68
N ILE A 619 18.94 8.06 -15.75
CA ILE A 619 19.82 8.08 -14.58
C ILE A 619 19.49 9.24 -13.63
N HIS A 620 19.09 10.41 -14.15
CA HIS A 620 18.72 11.58 -13.36
C HIS A 620 17.43 11.32 -12.56
N VAL A 621 16.36 10.89 -13.24
CA VAL A 621 15.08 10.50 -12.64
C VAL A 621 15.24 9.31 -11.68
N LEU A 622 16.04 8.30 -12.06
CA LEU A 622 16.31 7.16 -11.19
C LEU A 622 17.09 7.57 -9.94
N LYS A 623 17.99 8.56 -10.00
CA LYS A 623 18.72 9.07 -8.82
C LYS A 623 17.83 9.88 -7.88
N ASP A 624 16.84 10.60 -8.39
CA ASP A 624 15.81 11.29 -7.59
C ASP A 624 14.81 10.33 -6.98
N ALA A 625 14.38 9.31 -7.73
CA ALA A 625 13.50 8.26 -7.25
C ALA A 625 14.21 7.26 -6.32
N THR A 626 15.54 7.31 -6.18
CA THR A 626 16.33 6.40 -5.32
C THR A 626 17.40 7.16 -4.50
N PRO A 627 17.00 7.98 -3.51
CA PRO A 627 17.94 8.64 -2.62
C PRO A 627 18.71 7.59 -1.80
N THR A 628 20.02 7.73 -1.70
CA THR A 628 20.80 6.97 -0.71
C THR A 628 20.34 7.38 0.69
N TRP A 629 20.56 6.50 1.68
CA TRP A 629 20.24 6.81 3.08
C TRP A 629 20.87 8.13 3.57
N SER A 630 22.09 8.46 3.12
CA SER A 630 22.75 9.72 3.46
C SER A 630 22.08 10.96 2.85
N GLU A 631 21.47 10.82 1.68
CA GLU A 631 20.71 11.86 1.01
C GLU A 631 19.33 11.99 1.66
N TRP A 632 18.70 10.87 2.00
CA TRP A 632 17.45 10.80 2.76
C TRP A 632 17.55 11.50 4.13
N VAL A 633 18.62 11.26 4.90
CA VAL A 633 18.83 11.90 6.20
C VAL A 633 19.04 13.41 6.05
N ARG A 634 19.77 13.86 5.02
CA ARG A 634 20.02 15.29 4.81
C ARG A 634 18.79 16.03 4.28
N ALA A 635 18.06 15.43 3.34
CA ALA A 635 16.81 15.96 2.82
C ALA A 635 15.77 16.08 3.93
N SER A 636 15.55 15.01 4.72
CA SER A 636 14.61 15.05 5.86
C SER A 636 14.99 16.06 6.95
N LEU A 637 16.29 16.27 7.22
CA LEU A 637 16.76 17.31 8.15
C LEU A 637 16.49 18.73 7.62
N ALA A 638 16.70 18.97 6.33
CA ALA A 638 16.39 20.25 5.71
C ALA A 638 14.87 20.51 5.71
N THR A 639 14.07 19.50 5.36
CA THR A 639 12.60 19.53 5.46
C THR A 639 12.17 19.90 6.89
N ARG A 640 12.71 19.23 7.91
CA ARG A 640 12.42 19.51 9.31
C ARG A 640 12.69 20.96 9.71
N ASN A 641 13.81 21.51 9.27
CA ASN A 641 14.22 22.87 9.65
C ASN A 641 13.30 23.94 9.06
N LEU A 642 12.88 23.76 7.81
CA LEU A 642 11.95 24.68 7.14
C LEU A 642 10.53 24.53 7.70
N VAL A 643 10.06 23.30 7.88
CA VAL A 643 8.75 23.01 8.47
C VAL A 643 8.65 23.58 9.89
N LYS A 644 9.70 23.49 10.72
CA LYS A 644 9.70 24.09 12.07
C LYS A 644 9.46 25.59 12.04
N GLN A 645 10.14 26.30 11.15
CA GLN A 645 9.98 27.75 11.00
C GLN A 645 8.57 28.12 10.56
N PHE A 646 7.98 27.37 9.61
CA PHE A 646 6.60 27.55 9.21
C PHE A 646 5.61 27.26 10.35
N ALA A 647 5.81 26.15 11.05
CA ALA A 647 4.89 25.67 12.08
C ALA A 647 4.82 26.60 13.30
N GLU A 648 5.88 27.36 13.58
CA GLU A 648 5.91 28.35 14.67
C GLU A 648 4.74 29.35 14.60
N ASN A 649 4.35 29.74 13.38
CA ASN A 649 3.31 30.74 13.12
C ASN A 649 2.02 30.13 12.53
N CYS A 650 2.14 29.06 11.73
CA CYS A 650 1.05 28.64 10.84
C CYS A 650 0.34 27.35 11.23
N CYS A 651 0.98 26.50 12.04
CA CYS A 651 0.36 25.24 12.47
C CYS A 651 -0.46 25.37 13.77
N LYS A 652 -0.56 26.60 14.32
CA LYS A 652 -1.29 26.91 15.57
C LYS A 652 -2.69 27.52 15.37
N CYS A 653 -3.07 27.87 14.12
CA CYS A 653 -4.26 28.70 13.84
C CYS A 653 -5.52 27.94 13.38
N ASP A 654 -5.52 26.60 13.33
CA ASP A 654 -6.56 25.83 12.64
C ASP A 654 -7.87 25.59 13.42
N ASN A 655 -8.11 26.31 14.53
CA ASN A 655 -9.28 26.10 15.41
C ASN A 655 -10.45 27.09 15.20
N GLY A 656 -10.57 27.74 14.04
CA GLY A 656 -11.67 28.68 13.76
C GLY A 656 -12.23 28.59 12.33
N PRO A 657 -13.47 29.06 12.08
CA PRO A 657 -14.18 28.94 10.80
C PRO A 657 -13.64 29.87 9.68
N GLY A 658 -12.33 30.11 9.66
CA GLY A 658 -11.63 30.97 8.70
C GLY A 658 -10.19 30.56 8.48
N GLY A 659 -9.93 29.24 8.41
CA GLY A 659 -8.61 28.69 8.06
C GLY A 659 -8.08 29.22 6.71
N PRO A 660 -6.79 29.01 6.41
CA PRO A 660 -6.14 29.56 5.22
C PRO A 660 -6.94 29.20 3.95
N PRO A 661 -6.99 30.11 2.97
CA PRO A 661 -7.76 29.87 1.75
C PRO A 661 -7.25 28.58 1.08
N PRO A 662 -8.15 27.75 0.54
CA PRO A 662 -7.74 26.61 -0.27
C PRO A 662 -6.83 27.09 -1.42
N PRO A 663 -5.94 26.23 -1.94
CA PRO A 663 -5.12 26.55 -3.10
C PRO A 663 -5.99 27.14 -4.21
N LYS A 664 -5.41 28.04 -5.02
CA LYS A 664 -6.13 28.83 -6.04
C LYS A 664 -6.86 27.99 -7.10
N LYS A 665 -6.74 26.65 -7.09
CA LYS A 665 -7.68 25.62 -7.60
C LYS A 665 -7.00 24.25 -7.45
N PRO A 666 -7.71 23.16 -7.14
CA PRO A 666 -7.30 21.86 -7.69
C PRO A 666 -7.49 21.94 -9.22
N PRO A 667 -6.50 21.60 -10.06
CA PRO A 667 -6.75 21.52 -11.48
C PRO A 667 -7.66 20.30 -11.73
N ILE A 668 -8.97 20.57 -11.75
CA ILE A 668 -9.83 19.93 -12.73
C ILE A 668 -9.28 20.39 -14.08
N TYR A 669 -8.43 19.59 -14.72
CA TYR A 669 -8.18 19.79 -16.14
C TYR A 669 -9.45 19.40 -16.90
N THR A 670 -10.41 20.32 -16.92
CA THR A 670 -11.47 20.30 -17.91
C THR A 670 -10.80 20.39 -19.27
N GLY A 671 -10.96 19.36 -20.08
CA GLY A 671 -10.40 19.32 -21.42
C GLY A 671 -10.69 20.60 -22.19
N ARG A 672 -9.66 21.14 -22.85
CA ARG A 672 -9.85 22.01 -24.00
C ARG A 672 -9.17 21.36 -25.20
N ARG A 673 -10.01 20.79 -26.06
CA ARG A 673 -9.72 20.58 -27.48
C ARG A 673 -9.17 21.88 -28.06
N GLY A 674 -8.06 21.77 -28.79
CA GLY A 674 -7.54 22.81 -29.68
C GLY A 674 -6.60 22.15 -30.67
N GLY A 675 -7.06 21.95 -31.90
CA GLY A 675 -6.38 21.13 -32.90
C GLY A 675 -5.11 21.75 -33.47
N MET A 676 -4.18 20.89 -33.88
CA MET A 676 -3.97 20.49 -35.27
C MET A 676 -3.37 19.09 -35.29
#